data_AF-A0A8A4TDJ1-F1
#
_entry.id   AF-A0A8A4TDJ1-F1
#
_cell.length_a   1.000
_cell.length_b   1.000
_cell.length_c   1.000
_cell.angle_alpha   90.00
_cell.angle_beta   90.00
_cell.angle_gamma   90.00
#
_symmetry.space_group_name_H-M   'P 1'
#
loop_
_entity.id
_entity.type
_entity.pdbx_description
1 polymer ?
#
loop_
_entity_poly.entity_id
_entity_poly.type
_entity_poly.pdbx_seq_one_letter_code
_entity_poly.pdbx_strand_id
1 'polypeptide(L)'
;MSELHALLEQCAQRGITLTLRNGRLEVDDPQGGLDETLDSSIEQARPSLSRLGQIVAGYPYLSKTPLPAIPDSPHGELPPLTRQQREFLTIAKQQPNRSEPFIPCMFRVRGDINPQHLRQALNSVLQHHEILRTRYPMVTRGRTRTEIRTDCAPPFHLVDIRHSPASLRNRESRDEFRSWFRTAYDPGYDIPLRALLMRMGDREWFFALAAHRIACDPPSMHLLLNEVLTWYNHFHAGKKDSVPPPQPPPIQFATYAFWQRGWERSAELREALDFWRHQLDGFPPVIKLPTDRPRSAEPTRQAGRHRFRLTPELRAGLRALADTCGTTPFHICLTAFSILLLRHGAEPRMVIGIETGHMQHQAEGLIGPFCNRLPLPLDLRGDPCFAQIVSRVRDLVTICAMHARVPFAQIRDSLHDGSTTESAAPLYQVFFGFEAPQPLPKVSGLTFIRESLKTISTSLDLALWVSDENGHYSCVFEYSRDLFEAVSAARFAERFTLLLEAALDDPRMPISRLPMLGLPEMRLLLHGWQAVPSPLPEWLATPEAAGTRVTDMVARTAAERPHVAAVREGKTVLNYARLQELSNALAHRLLDFNANRQRPVALCLTRGPFQVVAVLAVLKAGAPYVPLDPTWPRKRLLAMLAMTRPAVILTDISTNARLRASDTITLTLDPAHELAREGEPLPPEVSIFAGDAAYIMFTSGSTGTPKGVTMPHAALTNLIRHQIAHSLSAPRTLQFASLSFDVSFQEIFSTWGASGTLIMIDEETRNEPRLLLEYLRSEQIERLFVPFTTLQNLAESFRLTDPPIADLREVVVAGEALHITPALVRFFERHPAARLINQYGPTETHVACELSLKGSPNIWPVLPPIGTPIVDARAYVLDEHLQLAPIGVPGELYLGGEILARGYWGRPRLTAAQFLPDPFTRLPGGRIYRTGDLARFDARGRLRYLGRIDSQVNIKGYRVEVDEVEAVLGEHPEIAACAVMAVKAPEGTRLAAYVVSPRRTPESVRSWRGWLEARLPEFMIPHWFVRLSALPRTPTGKLDRSALPNPNNKDLVD
;
A
#
# COMPACT_ATOMS: atom_id res chain seq x y z
N MET A 1 16.25 -15.01 39.83
CA MET A 1 16.31 -13.54 39.60
C MET A 1 15.76 -12.75 40.77
N SER A 2 14.56 -13.02 41.30
CA SER A 2 14.05 -12.27 42.48
C SER A 2 14.92 -12.47 43.72
N GLU A 3 15.44 -13.68 43.96
CA GLU A 3 16.38 -13.95 45.06
C GLU A 3 17.72 -13.20 44.89
N LEU A 4 18.24 -13.14 43.66
CA LEU A 4 19.46 -12.40 43.34
C LEU A 4 19.26 -10.88 43.48
N HIS A 5 18.07 -10.38 43.13
CA HIS A 5 17.70 -8.98 43.27
C HIS A 5 17.52 -8.60 44.75
N ALA A 6 16.80 -9.41 45.53
CA ALA A 6 16.67 -9.22 46.97
C ALA A 6 18.03 -9.25 47.69
N LEU A 7 18.94 -10.13 47.25
CA LEU A 7 20.32 -10.17 47.75
C LEU A 7 21.09 -8.88 47.43
N LEU A 8 21.00 -8.39 46.20
CA LEU A 8 21.63 -7.12 45.78
C LEU A 8 21.03 -5.91 46.49
N GLU A 9 19.72 -5.88 46.71
CA GLU A 9 19.05 -4.85 47.50
C GLU A 9 19.50 -4.87 48.97
N GLN A 10 19.61 -6.06 49.57
CA GLN A 10 20.14 -6.20 50.93
C GLN A 10 21.60 -5.72 51.01
N CYS A 11 22.44 -6.04 50.02
CA CYS A 11 23.80 -5.51 49.94
C CYS A 11 23.80 -3.98 49.87
N ALA A 12 22.99 -3.40 48.97
CA ALA A 12 22.91 -1.96 48.77
C ALA A 12 22.38 -1.21 50.01
N GLN A 13 21.35 -1.74 50.68
CA GLN A 13 20.80 -1.17 51.92
C GLN A 13 21.81 -1.14 53.07
N ARG A 14 22.78 -2.06 53.06
CA ARG A 14 23.83 -2.18 54.07
C ARG A 14 25.17 -1.58 53.65
N GLY A 15 25.21 -0.87 52.53
CA GLY A 15 26.42 -0.21 52.04
C GLY A 15 27.50 -1.15 51.48
N ILE A 16 27.15 -2.41 51.19
CA ILE A 16 28.08 -3.41 50.64
C ILE A 16 28.13 -3.27 49.12
N THR A 17 29.34 -3.13 48.59
CA THR A 17 29.60 -2.99 47.15
C THR A 17 30.21 -4.27 46.58
N LEU A 18 29.63 -4.81 45.51
CA LEU A 18 30.15 -5.98 44.80
C LEU A 18 30.86 -5.53 43.52
N THR A 19 32.17 -5.75 43.42
CA THR A 19 32.97 -5.30 42.28
C THR A 19 33.53 -6.49 41.51
N LEU A 20 33.31 -6.56 40.20
CA LEU A 20 33.94 -7.59 39.38
C LEU A 20 35.30 -7.10 38.86
N ARG A 21 36.41 -7.67 39.35
CA ARG A 21 37.77 -7.40 38.85
C ARG A 21 38.40 -8.66 38.29
N ASN A 22 38.88 -8.60 37.04
CA ASN A 22 39.54 -9.73 36.36
C ASN A 22 38.73 -11.05 36.41
N GLY A 23 37.39 -10.96 36.34
CA GLY A 23 36.50 -12.12 36.41
C GLY A 23 36.26 -12.69 37.81
N ARG A 24 36.77 -12.06 38.86
CA ARG A 24 36.50 -12.39 40.26
C ARG A 24 35.62 -11.32 40.91
N LEU A 25 34.58 -11.76 41.62
CA LEU A 25 33.70 -10.88 42.38
C LEU A 25 34.39 -10.53 43.72
N GLU A 26 34.69 -9.26 43.94
CA GLU A 26 35.21 -8.71 45.19
C GLU A 26 34.04 -8.12 45.98
N VAL A 27 34.01 -8.34 47.29
CA VAL A 27 33.01 -7.77 48.21
C VAL A 27 33.72 -6.68 49.00
N ASP A 28 33.21 -5.45 48.92
CA ASP A 28 33.70 -4.30 49.68
C ASP A 28 32.62 -3.90 50.69
N ASP A 29 32.96 -3.96 51.98
CA ASP A 29 32.07 -3.64 53.09
C ASP A 29 32.67 -2.51 53.94
N PRO A 30 32.63 -1.26 53.44
CA PRO A 30 33.25 -0.13 54.12
C PRO A 30 32.53 0.28 55.42
N GLN A 31 31.30 -0.20 55.65
CA GLN A 31 30.47 0.16 56.79
C GLN A 31 30.29 -0.98 57.81
N GLY A 32 30.87 -2.17 57.57
CA GLY A 32 30.77 -3.33 58.46
C GLY A 32 29.37 -3.95 58.51
N GLY A 33 28.61 -3.89 57.41
CA GLY A 33 27.24 -4.40 57.29
C GLY A 33 27.12 -5.88 56.93
N LEU A 34 28.24 -6.57 56.67
CA LEU A 34 28.28 -7.98 56.28
C LEU A 34 28.15 -8.91 57.49
N ASP A 35 27.05 -9.68 57.57
CA ASP A 35 26.85 -10.75 58.54
C ASP A 35 27.05 -12.13 57.91
N GLU A 36 27.22 -13.19 58.73
CA GLU A 36 27.49 -14.56 58.25
C GLU A 36 26.41 -15.08 57.29
N THR A 37 25.15 -14.68 57.48
CA THR A 37 24.02 -15.07 56.63
C THR A 37 24.05 -14.42 55.25
N LEU A 38 24.42 -13.14 55.20
CA LEU A 38 24.52 -12.37 53.97
C LEU A 38 25.77 -12.78 53.18
N ASP A 39 26.90 -12.99 53.86
CA ASP A 39 28.13 -13.50 53.25
C ASP A 39 27.92 -14.87 52.62
N SER A 40 27.27 -15.81 53.34
CA SER A 40 26.91 -17.11 52.79
C SER A 40 25.98 -17.01 51.58
N SER A 41 25.10 -16.01 51.54
CA SER A 41 24.16 -15.80 50.43
C SER A 41 24.86 -15.17 49.21
N ILE A 42 25.81 -14.26 49.42
CA ILE A 42 26.71 -13.72 48.38
C ILE A 42 27.57 -14.84 47.78
N GLU A 43 28.14 -15.71 48.62
CA GLU A 43 28.93 -16.86 48.18
C GLU A 43 28.10 -17.86 47.34
N GLN A 44 26.91 -18.24 47.81
CA GLN A 44 26.02 -19.12 47.05
C GLN A 44 25.60 -18.50 45.70
N ALA A 45 25.42 -17.19 45.66
CA ALA A 45 25.06 -16.44 44.46
C ALA A 45 26.25 -16.03 43.59
N ARG A 46 27.50 -16.25 44.02
CA ARG A 46 28.73 -15.75 43.40
C ARG A 46 28.86 -16.07 41.91
N PRO A 47 28.52 -17.27 41.40
CA PRO A 47 28.56 -17.56 39.96
C PRO A 47 27.57 -16.69 39.17
N SER A 48 26.36 -16.52 39.70
CA SER A 48 25.29 -15.71 39.09
C SER A 48 25.62 -14.21 39.14
N LEU A 49 26.16 -13.72 40.25
CA LEU A 49 26.64 -12.34 40.42
C LEU A 49 27.83 -12.04 39.50
N SER A 50 28.75 -12.99 39.34
CA SER A 50 29.89 -12.84 38.43
C SER A 50 29.43 -12.79 36.96
N ARG A 51 28.48 -13.64 36.57
CA ARG A 51 27.87 -13.61 35.23
C ARG A 51 27.12 -12.29 34.99
N LEU A 52 26.40 -11.80 35.99
CA LEU A 52 25.72 -10.50 35.93
C LEU A 52 26.72 -9.35 35.81
N GLY A 53 27.81 -9.38 36.58
CA GLY A 53 28.90 -8.40 36.47
C GLY A 53 29.60 -8.42 35.10
N GLN A 54 29.78 -9.59 34.49
CA GLN A 54 30.33 -9.71 33.13
C GLN A 54 29.37 -9.14 32.08
N ILE A 55 28.06 -9.37 32.24
CA ILE A 55 27.02 -8.77 31.40
C ILE A 55 27.10 -7.24 31.54
N VAL A 56 27.11 -6.70 32.76
CA VAL A 56 27.20 -5.26 33.02
C VAL A 56 28.50 -4.66 32.47
N ALA A 57 29.64 -5.34 32.62
CA ALA A 57 30.94 -4.90 32.09
C ALA A 57 31.00 -4.92 30.55
N GLY A 58 30.23 -5.80 29.90
CA GLY A 58 30.07 -5.83 28.43
C GLY A 58 29.29 -4.64 27.87
N TYR A 59 28.64 -3.85 28.73
CA TYR A 59 27.95 -2.61 28.38
C TYR A 59 28.57 -1.43 29.16
N PRO A 60 29.73 -0.90 28.73
CA PRO A 60 30.47 0.14 29.46
C PRO A 60 29.66 1.41 29.76
N TYR A 61 28.55 1.64 29.07
CA TYR A 61 27.60 2.74 29.29
C TYR A 61 26.62 2.51 30.46
N LEU A 62 26.38 1.25 30.88
CA LEU A 62 25.65 0.94 32.13
C LEU A 62 26.46 1.35 33.37
N SER A 63 27.76 1.64 33.21
CA SER A 63 28.63 2.16 34.27
C SER A 63 28.53 3.68 34.48
N LYS A 64 27.76 4.41 33.66
CA LYS A 64 27.54 5.84 33.88
C LYS A 64 26.74 6.03 35.17
N THR A 65 27.21 6.98 35.98
CA THR A 65 26.80 7.32 37.35
C THR A 65 25.29 7.16 37.57
N PRO A 66 24.84 6.49 38.66
CA PRO A 66 23.43 6.49 39.03
C PRO A 66 22.91 7.94 39.06
N LEU A 67 21.67 8.14 38.61
CA LEU A 67 21.05 9.46 38.66
C LEU A 67 21.19 10.04 40.07
N PRO A 68 21.40 11.37 40.19
CA PRO A 68 21.27 12.00 41.49
C PRO A 68 19.87 11.67 42.04
N ALA A 69 19.86 11.19 43.29
CA ALA A 69 18.63 10.87 44.01
C ALA A 69 17.63 12.03 43.89
N ILE A 70 16.34 11.71 43.82
CA ILE A 70 15.29 12.73 43.94
C ILE A 70 15.51 13.41 45.31
N PRO A 71 15.88 14.70 45.35
CA PRO A 71 16.16 15.39 46.60
C PRO A 71 14.87 15.60 47.38
N ASP A 72 14.96 15.85 48.69
CA ASP A 72 13.81 16.29 49.48
C ASP A 72 13.22 17.58 48.89
N SER A 73 11.90 17.70 48.99
CA SER A 73 11.15 18.80 48.35
C SER A 73 11.70 20.17 48.81
N PRO A 74 11.94 21.13 47.90
CA PRO A 74 12.29 22.49 48.29
C PRO A 74 11.11 23.11 49.06
N HIS A 75 11.25 23.25 50.38
CA HIS A 75 10.21 23.80 51.25
C HIS A 75 9.81 25.21 50.79
N GLY A 76 8.52 25.41 50.48
CA GLY A 76 7.94 26.74 50.18
C GLY A 76 7.86 27.12 48.70
N GLU A 77 8.40 26.32 47.77
CA GLU A 77 8.26 26.56 46.32
C GLU A 77 7.06 25.81 45.71
N LEU A 78 6.47 26.41 44.67
CA LEU A 78 5.38 25.78 43.94
C LEU A 78 5.90 24.76 42.91
N PRO A 79 5.39 23.52 42.89
CA PRO A 79 5.87 22.50 41.98
C PRO A 79 5.73 22.92 40.50
N PRO A 80 6.77 22.77 39.68
CA PRO A 80 6.68 23.06 38.26
C PRO A 80 5.82 22.03 37.54
N LEU A 81 5.29 22.40 36.37
CA LEU A 81 4.67 21.46 35.45
C LEU A 81 5.75 20.72 34.66
N THR A 82 5.68 19.38 34.66
CA THR A 82 6.47 18.55 33.75
C THR A 82 6.14 18.86 32.28
N ARG A 83 7.02 18.52 31.33
CA ARG A 83 6.75 18.73 29.89
C ARG A 83 5.45 18.03 29.46
N GLN A 84 5.20 16.81 29.94
CA GLN A 84 3.99 16.06 29.63
C GLN A 84 2.73 16.73 30.20
N GLN A 85 2.76 17.23 31.44
CA GLN A 85 1.63 17.97 32.00
C GLN A 85 1.33 19.26 31.23
N ARG A 86 2.36 19.97 30.74
CA ARG A 86 2.18 21.17 29.88
C ARG A 86 1.44 20.83 28.58
N GLU A 87 1.77 19.71 27.94
CA GLU A 87 1.07 19.25 26.73
C GLU A 87 -0.38 18.86 27.02
N PHE A 88 -0.63 18.04 28.04
CA PHE A 88 -1.99 17.65 28.41
C PHE A 88 -2.86 18.86 28.81
N LEU A 89 -2.28 19.84 29.49
CA LEU A 89 -2.98 21.09 29.84
C LEU A 89 -3.31 21.93 28.60
N THR A 90 -2.42 21.96 27.60
CA THR A 90 -2.67 22.65 26.33
C THR A 90 -3.82 21.98 25.56
N ILE A 91 -3.81 20.64 25.50
CA ILE A 91 -4.88 19.85 24.86
C ILE A 91 -6.22 20.08 25.57
N ALA A 92 -6.24 20.03 26.91
CA ALA A 92 -7.44 20.24 27.71
C ALA A 92 -8.05 21.64 27.47
N LYS A 93 -7.22 22.68 27.34
CA LYS A 93 -7.68 24.05 27.06
C LYS A 93 -8.24 24.23 25.65
N GLN A 94 -7.65 23.57 24.66
CA GLN A 94 -8.10 23.66 23.26
C GLN A 94 -9.37 22.85 22.99
N GLN A 95 -9.65 21.81 23.79
CA GLN A 95 -10.75 20.87 23.57
C GLN A 95 -11.52 20.57 24.88
N PRO A 96 -12.12 21.57 25.55
CA PRO A 96 -12.70 21.41 26.89
C PRO A 96 -13.88 20.43 26.99
N ASN A 97 -14.54 20.13 25.87
CA ASN A 97 -15.69 19.21 25.81
C ASN A 97 -15.32 17.76 25.44
N ARG A 98 -14.04 17.39 25.38
CA ARG A 98 -13.61 16.02 25.06
C ARG A 98 -13.26 15.20 26.30
N SER A 99 -13.85 14.01 26.43
CA SER A 99 -13.56 13.03 27.48
C SER A 99 -12.35 12.12 27.18
N GLU A 100 -11.69 12.31 26.04
CA GLU A 100 -10.51 11.53 25.59
C GLU A 100 -9.30 11.50 26.55
N PRO A 101 -9.06 12.49 27.44
CA PRO A 101 -7.89 12.43 28.32
C PRO A 101 -8.12 11.67 29.63
N PHE A 102 -9.29 11.11 29.92
CA PHE A 102 -9.46 10.20 31.06
C PHE A 102 -9.10 8.76 30.69
N ILE A 103 -8.44 8.06 31.60
CA ILE A 103 -8.12 6.63 31.52
C ILE A 103 -9.13 5.86 32.40
N PRO A 104 -10.13 5.16 31.83
CA PRO A 104 -11.11 4.43 32.61
C PRO A 104 -10.68 2.97 32.86
N CYS A 105 -10.99 2.50 34.06
CA CYS A 105 -11.02 1.09 34.43
C CYS A 105 -12.44 0.73 34.88
N MET A 106 -13.05 -0.26 34.23
CA MET A 106 -14.46 -0.60 34.43
C MET A 106 -14.60 -2.08 34.78
N PHE A 107 -15.56 -2.39 35.64
CA PHE A 107 -15.80 -3.73 36.13
C PHE A 107 -17.29 -4.01 36.27
N ARG A 108 -17.73 -5.18 35.83
CA ARG A 108 -18.91 -5.82 36.39
C ARG A 108 -18.48 -6.49 37.69
N VAL A 109 -19.17 -6.15 38.78
CA VAL A 109 -18.86 -6.68 40.11
C VAL A 109 -20.02 -7.57 40.55
N ARG A 110 -19.70 -8.83 40.89
CA ARG A 110 -20.65 -9.77 41.48
C ARG A 110 -20.36 -9.90 42.97
N GLY A 111 -21.40 -9.82 43.79
CA GLY A 111 -21.30 -9.84 45.25
C GLY A 111 -21.93 -8.61 45.90
N ASP A 112 -21.76 -8.49 47.21
CA ASP A 112 -22.32 -7.39 48.00
C ASP A 112 -21.25 -6.34 48.30
N ILE A 113 -21.06 -5.40 47.36
CA ILE A 113 -20.10 -4.31 47.51
C ILE A 113 -20.70 -3.25 48.42
N ASN A 114 -19.94 -2.82 49.44
CA ASN A 114 -20.38 -1.77 50.36
C ASN A 114 -19.96 -0.38 49.82
N PRO A 115 -20.90 0.50 49.42
CA PRO A 115 -20.56 1.81 48.85
C PRO A 115 -19.81 2.72 49.82
N GLN A 116 -20.04 2.59 51.13
CA GLN A 116 -19.37 3.40 52.15
C GLN A 116 -17.90 3.01 52.29
N HIS A 117 -17.59 1.71 52.31
CA HIS A 117 -16.20 1.23 52.35
C HIS A 117 -15.43 1.62 51.09
N LEU A 118 -16.09 1.59 49.92
CA LEU A 118 -15.48 2.04 48.67
C LEU A 118 -15.20 3.56 48.67
N ARG A 119 -16.14 4.36 49.20
CA ARG A 119 -15.92 5.80 49.39
C ARG A 119 -14.76 6.09 50.35
N GLN A 120 -14.65 5.34 51.44
CA GLN A 120 -13.53 5.45 52.39
C GLN A 120 -12.20 5.08 51.73
N ALA A 121 -12.17 3.99 50.95
CA ALA A 121 -10.98 3.58 50.20
C ALA A 121 -10.52 4.65 49.21
N LEU A 122 -11.44 5.22 48.42
CA LEU A 122 -11.12 6.32 47.50
C LEU A 122 -10.60 7.55 48.24
N ASN A 123 -11.14 7.88 49.42
CA ASN A 123 -10.65 8.98 50.23
C ASN A 123 -9.22 8.71 50.74
N SER A 124 -8.92 7.50 51.22
CA SER A 124 -7.57 7.14 51.66
C SER A 124 -6.54 7.34 50.56
N VAL A 125 -6.83 6.86 49.34
CA VAL A 125 -5.92 7.00 48.19
C VAL A 125 -5.78 8.47 47.76
N LEU A 126 -6.86 9.24 47.79
CA LEU A 126 -6.83 10.67 47.49
C LEU A 126 -5.93 11.44 48.48
N GLN A 127 -5.93 11.05 49.76
CA GLN A 127 -5.05 11.65 50.77
C GLN A 127 -3.60 11.18 50.64
N HIS A 128 -3.39 9.91 50.27
CA HIS A 128 -2.06 9.32 50.11
C HIS A 128 -1.27 9.94 48.93
N HIS A 129 -1.94 10.31 47.83
CA HIS A 129 -1.29 10.84 46.62
C HIS A 129 -1.69 12.28 46.29
N GLU A 130 -0.74 13.22 46.39
CA GLU A 130 -0.98 14.65 46.12
C GLU A 130 -1.47 14.93 44.70
N ILE A 131 -0.96 14.19 43.73
CA ILE A 131 -1.24 14.38 42.31
C ILE A 131 -2.74 14.20 41.97
N LEU A 132 -3.44 13.34 42.73
CA LEU A 132 -4.86 13.06 42.53
C LEU A 132 -5.78 14.18 43.07
N ARG A 133 -5.22 15.07 43.91
CA ARG A 133 -5.88 16.26 44.46
C ARG A 133 -5.25 17.57 43.96
N THR A 134 -4.47 17.50 42.88
CA THR A 134 -3.79 18.65 42.27
C THR A 134 -4.64 19.28 41.16
N ARG A 135 -4.73 20.62 41.15
CA ARG A 135 -5.39 21.45 40.14
C ARG A 135 -4.41 22.46 39.52
N TYR A 136 -4.81 23.07 38.42
CA TYR A 136 -3.98 23.94 37.58
C TYR A 136 -4.66 25.28 37.25
N PRO A 137 -5.01 26.12 38.25
CA PRO A 137 -5.66 27.41 38.02
C PRO A 137 -4.80 28.36 37.19
N MET A 138 -5.47 29.20 36.40
CA MET A 138 -4.84 30.28 35.64
C MET A 138 -4.65 31.50 36.54
N VAL A 139 -3.42 32.03 36.61
CA VAL A 139 -3.07 33.13 37.53
C VAL A 139 -2.99 34.48 36.82
N THR A 140 -2.46 34.53 35.59
CA THR A 140 -2.36 35.73 34.72
C THR A 140 -2.23 35.29 33.25
N ARG A 141 -2.59 36.15 32.28
CA ARG A 141 -2.64 35.87 30.81
C ARG A 141 -1.63 34.79 30.36
N GLY A 142 -2.09 33.53 30.29
CA GLY A 142 -1.34 32.39 29.76
C GLY A 142 -0.51 31.55 30.75
N ARG A 143 -0.34 31.94 32.02
CA ARG A 143 0.44 31.19 33.02
C ARG A 143 -0.46 30.44 34.01
N THR A 144 -0.20 29.15 34.19
CA THR A 144 -0.88 28.25 35.14
C THR A 144 0.04 27.88 36.28
N ARG A 145 -0.53 27.74 37.49
CA ARG A 145 0.17 27.33 38.70
C ARG A 145 -0.34 25.97 39.16
N THR A 146 0.52 25.17 39.78
CA THR A 146 0.13 23.93 40.47
C THR A 146 -0.46 24.23 41.85
N GLU A 147 -1.64 23.68 42.15
CA GLU A 147 -2.32 23.84 43.44
C GLU A 147 -2.70 22.46 44.01
N ILE A 148 -2.13 22.08 45.15
CA ILE A 148 -2.42 20.81 45.83
C ILE A 148 -3.50 21.09 46.90
N ARG A 149 -4.69 20.49 46.75
CA ARG A 149 -5.82 20.70 47.67
C ARG A 149 -5.65 19.87 48.94
N THR A 150 -5.86 20.45 50.12
CA THR A 150 -5.87 19.74 51.41
C THR A 150 -7.28 19.34 51.86
N ASP A 151 -8.30 20.03 51.36
CA ASP A 151 -9.71 19.88 51.66
C ASP A 151 -10.49 19.32 50.46
N CYS A 152 -10.33 18.02 50.18
CA CYS A 152 -10.99 17.39 49.03
C CYS A 152 -11.64 16.04 49.39
N ALA A 153 -12.90 15.87 49.00
CA ALA A 153 -13.62 14.60 49.09
C ALA A 153 -13.54 13.85 47.75
N PRO A 154 -13.58 12.50 47.76
CA PRO A 154 -13.52 11.73 46.53
C PRO A 154 -14.79 11.96 45.68
N PRO A 155 -14.65 12.24 44.38
CA PRO A 155 -15.77 12.39 43.45
C PRO A 155 -16.35 11.01 43.14
N PHE A 156 -17.35 10.62 43.94
CA PHE A 156 -17.99 9.30 43.93
C PHE A 156 -19.48 9.42 43.62
N HIS A 157 -19.86 8.95 42.43
CA HIS A 157 -21.26 8.92 41.97
C HIS A 157 -21.84 7.53 42.23
N LEU A 158 -22.94 7.46 42.98
CA LEU A 158 -23.69 6.24 43.23
C LEU A 158 -25.04 6.35 42.53
N VAL A 159 -25.34 5.38 41.65
CA VAL A 159 -26.61 5.32 40.92
C VAL A 159 -27.26 3.97 41.18
N ASP A 160 -28.58 3.95 41.43
CA ASP A 160 -29.35 2.72 41.58
C ASP A 160 -30.28 2.54 40.38
N ILE A 161 -29.97 1.56 39.52
CA ILE A 161 -30.77 1.23 38.33
C ILE A 161 -31.41 -0.16 38.45
N ARG A 162 -31.57 -0.67 39.68
CA ARG A 162 -32.24 -1.96 39.95
C ARG A 162 -33.71 -1.97 39.58
N HIS A 163 -34.36 -0.80 39.53
CA HIS A 163 -35.77 -0.67 39.19
C HIS A 163 -36.03 -0.64 37.69
N SER A 164 -34.99 -0.52 36.87
CA SER A 164 -35.10 -0.53 35.42
C SER A 164 -35.40 -1.93 34.88
N PRO A 165 -36.23 -2.08 33.83
CA PRO A 165 -36.51 -3.38 33.21
C PRO A 165 -35.22 -4.12 32.85
N ALA A 166 -35.18 -5.44 33.11
CA ALA A 166 -33.97 -6.25 32.89
C ALA A 166 -33.43 -6.16 31.46
N SER A 167 -34.33 -6.02 30.47
CA SER A 167 -34.00 -5.83 29.04
C SER A 167 -33.29 -4.51 28.74
N LEU A 168 -33.51 -3.47 29.55
CA LEU A 168 -32.95 -2.13 29.36
C LEU A 168 -31.74 -1.85 30.26
N ARG A 169 -31.60 -2.55 31.39
CA ARG A 169 -30.59 -2.28 32.43
C ARG A 169 -29.15 -2.25 31.89
N ASN A 170 -28.80 -3.18 30.99
CA ASN A 170 -27.48 -3.20 30.35
C ASN A 170 -27.25 -2.04 29.36
N ARG A 171 -28.31 -1.50 28.75
CA ARG A 171 -28.21 -0.31 27.90
C ARG A 171 -28.10 0.95 28.76
N GLU A 172 -28.96 1.05 29.77
CA GLU A 172 -29.00 2.18 30.69
C GLU A 172 -27.68 2.36 31.46
N SER A 173 -27.10 1.28 32.00
CA SER A 173 -25.75 1.34 32.59
C SER A 173 -24.68 1.86 31.63
N ARG A 174 -24.73 1.48 30.35
CA ARG A 174 -23.78 2.00 29.34
C ARG A 174 -24.02 3.46 29.02
N ASP A 175 -25.28 3.88 28.94
CA ASP A 175 -25.65 5.26 28.63
C ASP A 175 -25.31 6.17 29.83
N GLU A 176 -25.57 5.72 31.06
CA GLU A 176 -25.17 6.38 32.31
C GLU A 176 -23.65 6.50 32.42
N PHE A 177 -22.91 5.40 32.20
CA PHE A 177 -21.45 5.44 32.16
C PHE A 177 -20.95 6.44 31.12
N ARG A 178 -21.52 6.46 29.91
CA ARG A 178 -21.13 7.40 28.85
C ARG A 178 -21.40 8.85 29.23
N SER A 179 -22.54 9.12 29.86
CA SER A 179 -22.90 10.45 30.35
C SER A 179 -21.89 10.92 31.40
N TRP A 180 -21.64 10.08 32.41
CA TRP A 180 -20.66 10.31 33.47
C TRP A 180 -19.23 10.50 32.94
N PHE A 181 -18.80 9.65 32.01
CA PHE A 181 -17.46 9.73 31.43
C PHE A 181 -17.28 10.99 30.57
N ARG A 182 -18.36 11.51 29.97
CA ARG A 182 -18.37 12.72 29.13
C ARG A 182 -18.59 14.02 29.88
N THR A 183 -18.81 13.99 31.20
CA THR A 183 -18.89 15.21 31.99
C THR A 183 -17.64 16.07 31.76
N ALA A 184 -17.82 17.36 31.49
CA ALA A 184 -16.73 18.29 31.24
C ALA A 184 -15.70 18.26 32.38
N TYR A 185 -14.42 18.46 32.07
CA TYR A 185 -13.34 18.50 33.04
C TYR A 185 -12.56 19.80 32.85
N ASP A 186 -12.53 20.63 33.87
CA ASP A 186 -11.70 21.84 33.89
C ASP A 186 -10.50 21.62 34.82
N PRO A 187 -9.26 21.52 34.31
CA PRO A 187 -8.08 21.33 35.15
C PRO A 187 -7.84 22.47 36.14
N GLY A 188 -8.44 23.66 35.96
CA GLY A 188 -8.38 24.77 36.90
C GLY A 188 -9.25 24.58 38.15
N TYR A 189 -10.36 23.83 38.04
CA TYR A 189 -11.37 23.70 39.11
C TYR A 189 -11.61 22.26 39.55
N ASP A 190 -11.36 21.27 38.71
CA ASP A 190 -11.66 19.87 38.97
C ASP A 190 -10.40 19.09 39.36
N ILE A 191 -10.56 18.08 40.22
CA ILE A 191 -9.50 17.12 40.50
C ILE A 191 -9.46 16.01 39.42
N PRO A 192 -8.28 15.45 39.11
CA PRO A 192 -8.08 14.53 37.99
C PRO A 192 -8.51 13.08 38.28
N LEU A 193 -9.54 12.86 39.11
CA LEU A 193 -10.04 11.54 39.51
C LEU A 193 -11.57 11.55 39.48
N ARG A 194 -12.20 10.42 39.10
CA ARG A 194 -13.65 10.20 39.16
C ARG A 194 -13.96 8.74 39.44
N ALA A 195 -15.03 8.48 40.21
CA ALA A 195 -15.55 7.14 40.43
C ALA A 195 -17.08 7.07 40.24
N LEU A 196 -17.55 5.96 39.66
CA LEU A 196 -18.95 5.63 39.46
C LEU A 196 -19.21 4.22 40.00
N LEU A 197 -20.21 4.07 40.86
CA LEU A 197 -20.76 2.80 41.28
C LEU A 197 -22.25 2.75 40.91
N MET A 198 -22.65 1.77 40.12
CA MET A 198 -24.04 1.54 39.76
C MET A 198 -24.53 0.23 40.36
N ARG A 199 -25.67 0.28 41.05
CA ARG A 199 -26.36 -0.91 41.53
C ARG A 199 -27.25 -1.45 40.42
N MET A 200 -26.89 -2.64 39.92
CA MET A 200 -27.55 -3.31 38.80
C MET A 200 -28.51 -4.40 39.26
N GLY A 201 -28.35 -4.93 40.47
CA GLY A 201 -29.16 -5.97 41.07
C GLY A 201 -28.85 -6.07 42.56
N ASP A 202 -29.40 -7.06 43.25
CA ASP A 202 -29.12 -7.22 44.68
C ASP A 202 -27.66 -7.59 44.97
N ARG A 203 -27.05 -8.37 44.07
CA ARG A 203 -25.62 -8.77 44.12
C ARG A 203 -24.89 -8.50 42.80
N GLU A 204 -25.41 -7.57 42.00
CA GLU A 204 -24.82 -7.18 40.72
C GLU A 204 -24.59 -5.68 40.69
N TRP A 205 -23.36 -5.30 40.35
CA TRP A 205 -22.92 -3.92 40.36
C TRP A 205 -22.04 -3.64 39.15
N PHE A 206 -21.93 -2.37 38.79
CA PHE A 206 -20.94 -1.88 37.85
C PHE A 206 -20.09 -0.82 38.55
N PHE A 207 -18.77 -0.97 38.49
CA PHE A 207 -17.82 -0.05 39.08
C PHE A 207 -16.91 0.51 37.98
N ALA A 208 -16.77 1.83 37.93
CA ALA A 208 -15.79 2.49 37.08
C ALA A 208 -14.95 3.48 37.90
N LEU A 209 -13.65 3.47 37.64
CA LEU A 209 -12.67 4.43 38.15
C LEU A 209 -11.98 5.06 36.94
N ALA A 210 -11.86 6.38 36.92
CA ALA A 210 -11.18 7.08 35.84
C ALA A 210 -10.28 8.18 36.38
N ALA A 211 -9.05 8.26 35.86
CA ALA A 211 -8.10 9.32 36.18
C ALA A 211 -7.67 10.06 34.91
N HIS A 212 -7.46 11.38 35.01
CA HIS A 212 -7.05 12.21 33.87
C HIS A 212 -5.55 12.01 33.57
N ARG A 213 -5.16 11.98 32.28
CA ARG A 213 -3.78 11.80 31.79
C ARG A 213 -2.76 12.81 32.34
N ILE A 214 -3.22 13.91 32.92
CA ILE A 214 -2.36 14.92 33.58
C ILE A 214 -1.82 14.44 34.94
N ALA A 215 -2.42 13.40 35.52
CA ALA A 215 -2.12 12.89 36.85
C ALA A 215 -1.84 11.39 36.88
N CYS A 216 -2.23 10.65 35.85
CA CYS A 216 -2.16 9.20 35.83
C CYS A 216 -1.93 8.70 34.40
N ASP A 217 -1.06 7.71 34.23
CA ASP A 217 -0.89 6.95 32.99
C ASP A 217 -1.45 5.52 33.11
N PRO A 218 -1.49 4.70 32.04
CA PRO A 218 -2.09 3.37 32.12
C PRO A 218 -1.46 2.44 33.17
N PRO A 219 -0.12 2.36 33.35
CA PRO A 219 0.48 1.61 34.46
C PRO A 219 0.10 2.17 35.85
N SER A 220 0.14 3.48 36.05
CA SER A 220 -0.27 4.12 37.30
C SER A 220 -1.73 3.87 37.62
N MET A 221 -2.58 3.70 36.60
CA MET A 221 -3.99 3.39 36.81
C MET A 221 -4.19 2.01 37.44
N HIS A 222 -3.31 1.04 37.13
CA HIS A 222 -3.33 -0.25 37.79
C HIS A 222 -2.87 -0.15 39.25
N LEU A 223 -1.81 0.62 39.54
CA LEU A 223 -1.35 0.89 40.91
C LEU A 223 -2.48 1.53 41.74
N LEU A 224 -3.10 2.57 41.20
CA LEU A 224 -4.23 3.27 41.81
C LEU A 224 -5.39 2.30 42.12
N LEU A 225 -5.78 1.46 41.16
CA LEU A 225 -6.84 0.49 41.37
C LEU A 225 -6.49 -0.58 42.42
N ASN A 226 -5.26 -1.09 42.38
CA ASN A 226 -4.75 -2.05 43.36
C ASN A 226 -4.83 -1.46 44.78
N GLU A 227 -4.40 -0.21 44.94
CA GLU A 227 -4.45 0.48 46.21
C GLU A 227 -5.89 0.69 46.69
N VAL A 228 -6.80 1.14 45.83
CA VAL A 228 -8.23 1.29 46.16
C VAL A 228 -8.84 -0.03 46.65
N LEU A 229 -8.56 -1.15 45.97
CA LEU A 229 -9.09 -2.46 46.37
C LEU A 229 -8.44 -2.97 47.66
N THR A 230 -7.17 -2.65 47.88
CA THR A 230 -6.46 -2.96 49.12
C THR A 230 -7.08 -2.21 50.29
N TRP A 231 -7.29 -0.90 50.19
CA TRP A 231 -7.99 -0.12 51.22
C TRP A 231 -9.43 -0.61 51.43
N TYR A 232 -10.15 -0.95 50.36
CA TYR A 232 -11.50 -1.51 50.48
C TYR A 232 -11.52 -2.81 51.29
N ASN A 233 -10.57 -3.72 51.04
CA ASN A 233 -10.43 -4.96 51.80
C ASN A 233 -10.25 -4.72 53.30
N HIS A 234 -9.43 -3.72 53.67
CA HIS A 234 -9.21 -3.37 55.07
C HIS A 234 -10.49 -2.89 55.77
N PHE A 235 -11.23 -1.99 55.12
CA PHE A 235 -12.52 -1.52 55.66
C PHE A 235 -13.58 -2.63 55.71
N HIS A 236 -13.64 -3.46 54.67
CA HIS A 236 -14.60 -4.57 54.59
C HIS A 236 -14.36 -5.65 55.65
N ALA A 237 -13.11 -5.91 56.05
CA ALA A 237 -12.76 -6.87 57.08
C ALA A 237 -13.03 -6.38 58.53
N GLY A 238 -13.61 -5.19 58.73
CA GLY A 238 -13.92 -4.66 60.06
C GLY A 238 -12.69 -4.17 60.86
N LYS A 239 -11.52 -4.07 60.23
CA LYS A 239 -10.24 -3.71 60.86
C LYS A 239 -10.04 -2.20 61.07
N LYS A 240 -11.10 -1.46 61.41
CA LYS A 240 -11.14 0.00 61.39
C LYS A 240 -10.13 0.66 62.36
N ASP A 241 -9.88 0.03 63.50
CA ASP A 241 -9.01 0.55 64.58
C ASP A 241 -7.53 0.13 64.47
N SER A 242 -7.18 -0.66 63.45
CA SER A 242 -5.83 -1.19 63.23
C SER A 242 -5.12 -0.64 61.99
N VAL A 243 -5.72 0.37 61.35
CA VAL A 243 -5.21 0.94 60.11
C VAL A 243 -4.58 2.31 60.42
N PRO A 244 -3.24 2.43 60.36
CA PRO A 244 -2.58 3.73 60.46
C PRO A 244 -3.13 4.67 59.39
N PRO A 245 -3.25 5.99 59.65
CA PRO A 245 -3.56 6.94 58.61
C PRO A 245 -2.53 6.77 57.47
N PRO A 246 -2.95 6.85 56.19
CA PRO A 246 -2.04 6.70 55.07
C PRO A 246 -0.93 7.75 55.20
N GLN A 247 0.27 7.30 55.57
CA GLN A 247 1.45 8.17 55.59
C GLN A 247 1.80 8.50 54.16
N PRO A 248 2.08 9.77 53.80
CA PRO A 248 2.48 10.10 52.43
C PRO A 248 3.74 9.31 52.05
N PRO A 249 3.85 8.80 50.81
CA PRO A 249 5.10 8.23 50.33
C PRO A 249 6.25 9.23 50.50
N PRO A 250 7.48 8.74 50.76
CA PRO A 250 8.65 9.59 50.99
C PRO A 250 8.95 10.54 49.82
N ILE A 251 8.49 10.17 48.62
CA ILE A 251 8.58 11.00 47.42
C ILE A 251 7.15 11.22 46.91
N GLN A 252 6.82 12.47 46.58
CA GLN A 252 5.57 12.82 45.91
C GLN A 252 5.87 13.25 44.46
N PHE A 253 4.85 13.25 43.60
CA PHE A 253 5.01 13.68 42.20
C PHE A 253 5.55 15.12 42.09
N ALA A 254 5.20 15.99 43.04
CA ALA A 254 5.72 17.35 43.14
C ALA A 254 7.27 17.37 43.21
N THR A 255 7.84 16.52 44.06
CA THR A 255 9.29 16.36 44.22
C THR A 255 9.94 15.84 42.92
N TYR A 256 9.30 14.88 42.26
CA TYR A 256 9.73 14.39 40.94
C TYR A 256 9.72 15.51 39.88
N ALA A 257 8.72 16.39 39.87
CA ALA A 257 8.64 17.47 38.90
C ALA A 257 9.77 18.50 39.07
N PHE A 258 10.18 18.80 40.31
CA PHE A 258 11.37 19.62 40.56
C PHE A 258 12.65 18.96 40.06
N TRP A 259 12.83 17.68 40.36
CA TRP A 259 13.96 16.90 39.88
C TRP A 259 14.03 16.90 38.34
N GLN A 260 12.91 16.65 37.66
CA GLN A 260 12.85 16.64 36.20
C GLN A 260 13.19 18.01 35.60
N ARG A 261 12.75 19.12 36.23
CA ARG A 261 13.09 20.47 35.78
C ARG A 261 14.59 20.78 35.91
N GLY A 262 15.24 20.23 36.94
CA GLY A 262 16.70 20.29 37.08
C GLY A 262 17.40 19.53 35.95
N TRP A 263 16.94 18.30 35.68
CA TRP A 263 17.44 17.49 34.57
C TRP A 263 17.20 18.13 33.19
N GLU A 264 16.09 18.83 32.98
CA GLU A 264 15.80 19.58 31.74
C GLU A 264 16.86 20.67 31.41
N ARG A 265 17.74 21.03 32.36
CA ARG A 265 18.80 22.03 32.19
C ARG A 265 20.20 21.43 32.13
N SER A 266 20.30 20.11 32.20
CA SER A 266 21.56 19.42 32.42
C SER A 266 22.34 19.20 31.10
N ALA A 267 23.61 18.82 31.20
CA ALA A 267 24.41 18.43 30.02
C ALA A 267 23.92 17.08 29.44
N GLU A 268 23.43 16.21 30.31
CA GLU A 268 22.90 14.88 30.00
C GLU A 268 21.67 14.95 29.09
N LEU A 269 20.78 15.94 29.24
CA LEU A 269 19.69 16.14 28.28
C LEU A 269 20.22 16.47 26.88
N ARG A 270 21.25 17.33 26.77
CA ARG A 270 21.83 17.70 25.47
C ARG A 270 22.46 16.48 24.80
N GLU A 271 23.24 15.71 25.54
CA GLU A 271 23.84 14.45 25.07
C GLU A 271 22.75 13.46 24.61
N ALA A 272 21.65 13.34 25.36
CA ALA A 272 20.53 12.47 24.98
C ALA A 272 19.76 12.97 23.75
N LEU A 273 19.60 14.28 23.57
CA LEU A 273 18.99 14.85 22.36
C LEU A 273 19.87 14.65 21.12
N ASP A 274 21.19 14.79 21.26
CA ASP A 274 22.14 14.53 20.17
C ASP A 274 22.16 13.04 19.79
N PHE A 275 22.04 12.14 20.77
CA PHE A 275 21.80 10.72 20.51
C PHE A 275 20.54 10.51 19.66
N TRP A 276 19.40 11.10 20.04
CA TRP A 276 18.15 10.92 19.29
C TRP A 276 18.22 11.50 17.87
N ARG A 277 18.88 12.65 17.69
CA ARG A 277 19.15 13.22 16.35
C ARG A 277 19.94 12.25 15.49
N HIS A 278 21.01 11.67 16.04
CA HIS A 278 21.83 10.71 15.31
C HIS A 278 21.07 9.41 14.99
N GLN A 279 20.33 8.87 15.96
CA GLN A 279 19.59 7.61 15.76
C GLN A 279 18.46 7.71 14.75
N LEU A 280 17.82 8.88 14.64
CA LEU A 280 16.70 9.12 13.72
C LEU A 280 17.16 9.65 12.36
N ASP A 281 18.46 9.89 12.18
CA ASP A 281 18.99 10.44 10.94
C ASP A 281 18.78 9.50 9.73
N GLY A 282 18.29 10.07 8.64
CA GLY A 282 17.96 9.35 7.41
C GLY A 282 16.81 8.33 7.52
N PHE A 283 16.04 8.31 8.61
CA PHE A 283 14.79 7.54 8.68
C PHE A 283 13.61 8.36 8.17
N PRO A 284 12.66 7.73 7.44
CA PRO A 284 11.46 8.43 7.01
C PRO A 284 10.57 8.75 8.23
N PRO A 285 10.00 9.96 8.34
CA PRO A 285 9.07 10.29 9.43
C PRO A 285 7.75 9.53 9.30
N VAL A 286 7.39 9.12 8.08
CA VAL A 286 6.11 8.49 7.74
C VAL A 286 6.36 7.16 7.07
N ILE A 287 5.82 6.08 7.63
CA ILE A 287 5.87 4.76 7.00
C ILE A 287 4.88 4.76 5.83
N LYS A 288 5.36 4.41 4.63
CA LYS A 288 4.47 4.18 3.49
C LYS A 288 3.83 2.81 3.63
N LEU A 289 2.61 2.77 4.17
CA LEU A 289 1.80 1.56 4.22
C LEU A 289 0.74 1.60 3.12
N PRO A 290 0.53 0.49 2.37
CA PRO A 290 -0.64 0.35 1.52
C PRO A 290 -1.92 0.44 2.35
N THR A 291 -2.77 1.40 2.03
CA THR A 291 -4.08 1.60 2.67
C THR A 291 -5.22 1.17 1.75
N ASP A 292 -6.40 0.90 2.30
CA ASP A 292 -7.59 0.59 1.51
C ASP A 292 -8.19 1.86 0.87
N ARG A 293 -7.98 3.01 1.54
CA ARG A 293 -8.46 4.32 1.13
C ARG A 293 -7.33 5.34 1.10
N PRO A 294 -7.36 6.31 0.17
CA PRO A 294 -6.37 7.39 0.17
C PRO A 294 -6.50 8.22 1.45
N ARG A 295 -5.38 8.78 1.92
CA ARG A 295 -5.37 9.66 3.09
C ARG A 295 -6.14 10.96 2.79
N SER A 296 -7.09 11.30 3.65
CA SER A 296 -7.79 12.60 3.62
C SER A 296 -6.92 13.70 4.23
N ALA A 297 -7.03 14.93 3.71
CA ALA A 297 -6.43 16.12 4.33
C ALA A 297 -7.04 16.40 5.72
N GLU A 298 -8.34 16.09 5.88
CA GLU A 298 -9.06 16.20 7.15
C GLU A 298 -9.48 14.80 7.62
N PRO A 299 -8.72 14.15 8.52
CA PRO A 299 -9.07 12.84 9.04
C PRO A 299 -10.21 12.92 10.05
N THR A 300 -11.18 12.01 9.97
CA THR A 300 -12.25 11.89 10.96
C THR A 300 -11.75 11.36 12.30
N ARG A 301 -10.55 10.76 12.31
CA ARG A 301 -9.88 10.15 13.47
C ARG A 301 -10.66 8.99 14.09
N GLN A 302 -11.57 8.37 13.36
CA GLN A 302 -12.35 7.26 13.88
C GLN A 302 -11.51 5.99 13.95
N ALA A 303 -11.53 5.30 15.08
CA ALA A 303 -10.81 4.05 15.29
C ALA A 303 -11.67 2.82 14.98
N GLY A 304 -11.06 1.84 14.33
CA GLY A 304 -11.53 0.45 14.26
C GLY A 304 -10.65 -0.44 15.15
N ARG A 305 -11.21 -1.58 15.59
CA ARG A 305 -10.47 -2.58 16.39
C ARG A 305 -10.78 -3.98 15.93
N HIS A 306 -9.74 -4.76 15.65
CA HIS A 306 -9.83 -6.19 15.41
C HIS A 306 -9.14 -6.93 16.56
N ARG A 307 -9.87 -7.82 17.24
CA ARG A 307 -9.36 -8.59 18.38
C ARG A 307 -9.14 -10.03 17.97
N PHE A 308 -8.01 -10.59 18.37
CA PHE A 308 -7.66 -11.99 18.14
C PHE A 308 -6.85 -12.51 19.34
N ARG A 309 -6.64 -13.82 19.41
CA ARG A 309 -5.92 -14.47 20.50
C ARG A 309 -4.83 -15.36 19.93
N LEU A 310 -3.65 -15.29 20.53
CA LEU A 310 -2.61 -16.30 20.34
C LEU A 310 -2.87 -17.43 21.34
N THR A 311 -2.84 -18.67 20.88
CA THR A 311 -3.20 -19.82 21.73
C THR A 311 -2.22 -19.98 22.90
N PRO A 312 -2.60 -20.71 23.97
CA PRO A 312 -1.69 -21.04 25.07
C PRO A 312 -0.38 -21.70 24.60
N GLU A 313 -0.47 -22.54 23.57
CA GLU A 313 0.68 -23.23 22.96
C GLU A 313 1.62 -22.22 22.29
N LEU A 314 1.07 -21.31 21.49
CA LEU A 314 1.87 -20.26 20.85
C LEU A 314 2.54 -19.38 21.91
N ARG A 315 1.80 -18.98 22.95
CA ARG A 315 2.37 -18.20 24.07
C ARG A 315 3.53 -18.92 24.76
N ALA A 316 3.39 -20.21 25.03
CA ALA A 316 4.45 -21.01 25.64
C ALA A 316 5.69 -21.09 24.72
N GLY A 317 5.47 -21.34 23.42
CA GLY A 317 6.53 -21.34 22.41
C GLY A 317 7.26 -20.01 22.31
N LEU A 318 6.53 -18.89 22.27
CA LEU A 318 7.13 -17.55 22.18
C LEU A 318 7.98 -17.20 23.41
N ARG A 319 7.59 -17.67 24.60
CA ARG A 319 8.40 -17.53 25.81
C ARG A 319 9.68 -18.36 25.74
N ALA A 320 9.58 -19.63 25.33
CA ALA A 320 10.75 -20.48 25.17
C ALA A 320 11.73 -19.94 24.10
N LEU A 321 11.21 -19.41 22.98
CA LEU A 321 12.02 -18.74 21.96
C LEU A 321 12.68 -17.48 22.51
N ALA A 322 11.94 -16.66 23.26
CA ALA A 322 12.50 -15.47 23.90
C ALA A 322 13.66 -15.84 24.83
N ASP A 323 13.50 -16.87 25.67
CA ASP A 323 14.53 -17.36 26.59
C ASP A 323 15.77 -17.86 25.83
N THR A 324 15.57 -18.63 24.75
CA THR A 324 16.65 -19.16 23.90
C THR A 324 17.47 -18.04 23.24
N CYS A 325 16.79 -16.96 22.82
CA CYS A 325 17.43 -15.80 22.20
C CYS A 325 17.99 -14.79 23.23
N GLY A 326 17.81 -15.02 24.53
CA GLY A 326 18.16 -14.06 25.58
C GLY A 326 17.40 -12.74 25.45
N THR A 327 16.10 -12.82 25.16
CA THR A 327 15.20 -11.68 24.93
C THR A 327 13.89 -11.85 25.73
N THR A 328 12.85 -11.09 25.38
CA THR A 328 11.52 -11.19 26.01
C THR A 328 10.45 -11.36 24.94
N PRO A 329 9.24 -11.86 25.28
CA PRO A 329 8.13 -11.93 24.32
C PRO A 329 7.79 -10.60 23.64
N PHE A 330 8.05 -9.46 24.30
CA PHE A 330 7.96 -8.14 23.70
C PHE A 330 8.85 -8.02 22.44
N HIS A 331 10.13 -8.41 22.53
CA HIS A 331 11.07 -8.34 21.41
C HIS A 331 10.65 -9.26 20.26
N ILE A 332 10.14 -10.45 20.57
CA ILE A 332 9.66 -11.42 19.57
C ILE A 332 8.44 -10.86 18.82
N CYS A 333 7.43 -10.39 19.55
CA CYS A 333 6.21 -9.84 18.95
C CYS A 333 6.49 -8.54 18.17
N LEU A 334 7.35 -7.66 18.67
CA LEU A 334 7.77 -6.45 17.97
C LEU A 334 8.53 -6.80 16.67
N THR A 335 9.39 -7.82 16.71
CA THR A 335 10.08 -8.31 15.52
C THR A 335 9.10 -8.82 14.48
N ALA A 336 8.17 -9.70 14.86
CA ALA A 336 7.14 -10.21 13.96
C ALA A 336 6.26 -9.09 13.39
N PHE A 337 5.91 -8.09 14.20
CA PHE A 337 5.14 -6.93 13.73
C PHE A 337 5.92 -6.08 12.73
N SER A 338 7.22 -5.87 12.96
CA SER A 338 8.09 -5.11 12.06
C SER A 338 8.25 -5.82 10.71
N ILE A 339 8.43 -7.15 10.74
CA ILE A 339 8.48 -7.99 9.52
C ILE A 339 7.14 -7.94 8.78
N LEU A 340 6.02 -8.02 9.51
CA LEU A 340 4.68 -7.91 8.93
C LEU A 340 4.52 -6.59 8.17
N LEU A 341 4.94 -5.46 8.74
CA LEU A 341 4.87 -4.15 8.08
C LEU A 341 5.73 -4.12 6.81
N LEU A 342 6.98 -4.59 6.90
CA LEU A 342 7.89 -4.69 5.76
C LEU A 342 7.28 -5.51 4.62
N ARG A 343 6.83 -6.73 4.92
CA ARG A 343 6.21 -7.64 3.94
C ARG A 343 4.82 -7.18 3.49
N HIS A 344 4.25 -6.17 4.13
CA HIS A 344 3.03 -5.48 3.69
C HIS A 344 3.33 -4.23 2.84
N GLY A 345 4.59 -3.95 2.51
CA GLY A 345 5.00 -2.85 1.63
C GLY A 345 5.58 -1.64 2.34
N ALA A 346 5.85 -1.71 3.65
CA ALA A 346 6.64 -0.68 4.34
C ALA A 346 8.10 -0.71 3.87
N GLU A 347 8.77 0.45 3.97
CA GLU A 347 10.21 0.54 3.69
C GLU A 347 11.02 -0.24 4.75
N PRO A 348 12.17 -0.84 4.39
CA PRO A 348 12.96 -1.65 5.33
C PRO A 348 13.59 -0.83 6.47
N ARG A 349 13.64 0.49 6.34
CA ARG A 349 13.95 1.43 7.41
C ARG A 349 12.66 2.13 7.83
N MET A 350 12.25 1.96 9.08
CA MET A 350 10.97 2.47 9.57
C MET A 350 11.07 2.92 11.03
N VAL A 351 10.16 3.81 11.45
CA VAL A 351 10.07 4.23 12.86
C VAL A 351 8.76 3.74 13.45
N ILE A 352 8.84 2.88 14.47
CA ILE A 352 7.67 2.38 15.21
C ILE A 352 7.64 3.04 16.58
N GLY A 353 6.49 3.58 16.98
CA GLY A 353 6.31 4.07 18.33
C GLY A 353 6.15 2.93 19.33
N ILE A 354 6.84 3.02 20.46
CA ILE A 354 6.65 2.14 21.61
C ILE A 354 6.33 2.96 22.86
N GLU A 355 5.75 2.32 23.88
CA GLU A 355 5.63 2.90 25.22
C GLU A 355 6.71 2.37 26.13
N THR A 356 7.18 3.22 27.03
CA THR A 356 8.08 2.82 28.11
C THR A 356 7.51 3.24 29.46
N GLY A 357 7.81 2.45 30.49
CA GLY A 357 7.37 2.67 31.87
C GLY A 357 8.27 3.64 32.64
N HIS A 358 8.22 3.55 33.97
CA HIS A 358 9.03 4.40 34.86
C HIS A 358 10.53 4.22 34.60
N MET A 359 11.26 5.34 34.52
CA MET A 359 12.71 5.37 34.24
C MET A 359 13.57 5.70 35.46
N GLN A 360 12.92 5.85 36.63
CA GLN A 360 13.53 6.18 37.90
C GLN A 360 13.00 5.22 38.97
N HIS A 361 13.88 4.41 39.54
CA HIS A 361 13.53 3.38 40.52
C HIS A 361 12.82 3.95 41.75
N GLN A 362 13.25 5.13 42.22
CA GLN A 362 12.61 5.84 43.33
C GLN A 362 11.17 6.30 43.05
N ALA A 363 10.71 6.22 41.79
CA ALA A 363 9.35 6.51 41.37
C ALA A 363 8.53 5.24 41.05
N GLU A 364 9.10 4.04 41.20
CA GLU A 364 8.40 2.76 41.05
C GLU A 364 7.40 2.58 42.20
N GLY A 365 6.15 3.00 41.97
CA GLY A 365 5.09 3.02 42.99
C GLY A 365 4.39 4.38 43.13
N LEU A 366 4.91 5.43 42.49
CA LEU A 366 4.24 6.73 42.44
C LEU A 366 3.16 6.75 41.36
N ILE A 367 2.03 7.39 41.67
CA ILE A 367 1.01 7.71 40.68
C ILE A 367 1.44 8.99 39.95
N GLY A 368 1.44 8.96 38.61
CA GLY A 368 1.80 10.13 37.80
C GLY A 368 1.74 9.85 36.30
N PRO A 369 1.86 10.89 35.46
CA PRO A 369 2.15 10.72 34.04
C PRO A 369 3.65 10.43 33.83
N PHE A 370 4.05 9.16 33.89
CA PHE A 370 5.43 8.73 33.72
C PHE A 370 5.68 8.06 32.37
N CYS A 371 4.67 7.42 31.78
CA CYS A 371 4.76 6.79 30.48
C CYS A 371 5.30 7.76 29.43
N ASN A 372 6.39 7.35 28.79
CA ASN A 372 6.95 8.09 27.68
C ASN A 372 6.87 7.26 26.40
N ARG A 373 6.57 7.95 25.30
CA ARG A 373 6.52 7.35 23.97
C ARG A 373 7.87 7.54 23.30
N LEU A 374 8.43 6.46 22.76
CA LEU A 374 9.72 6.51 22.08
C LEU A 374 9.59 6.14 20.61
N PRO A 375 10.24 6.89 19.70
CA PRO A 375 10.41 6.44 18.33
C PRO A 375 11.51 5.37 18.29
N LEU A 376 11.19 4.20 17.74
CA LEU A 376 12.15 3.11 17.56
C LEU A 376 12.55 3.00 16.07
N PRO A 377 13.75 3.47 15.68
CA PRO A 377 14.22 3.43 14.29
C PRO A 377 14.76 2.04 13.93
N LEU A 378 13.95 1.24 13.24
CA LEU A 378 14.25 -0.15 12.90
C LEU A 378 14.80 -0.29 11.48
N ASP A 379 15.89 -1.05 11.33
CA ASP A 379 16.51 -1.35 10.04
C ASP A 379 16.55 -2.87 9.77
N LEU A 380 15.72 -3.28 8.80
CA LEU A 380 15.54 -4.67 8.38
C LEU A 380 16.25 -4.97 7.05
N ARG A 381 17.13 -4.09 6.56
CA ARG A 381 17.86 -4.32 5.30
C ARG A 381 18.76 -5.55 5.36
N GLY A 382 18.99 -6.14 4.20
CA GLY A 382 19.92 -7.26 3.99
C GLY A 382 19.33 -8.66 4.15
N ASP A 383 18.00 -8.80 4.13
CA ASP A 383 17.26 -10.06 4.30
C ASP A 383 17.75 -10.93 5.49
N PRO A 384 17.87 -10.35 6.70
CA PRO A 384 18.29 -11.12 7.88
C PRO A 384 17.27 -12.23 8.21
N CYS A 385 17.68 -13.21 9.01
CA CYS A 385 16.73 -14.16 9.58
C CYS A 385 16.00 -13.59 10.80
N PHE A 386 14.90 -14.24 11.20
CA PHE A 386 14.09 -13.81 12.35
C PHE A 386 14.92 -13.62 13.62
N ALA A 387 15.78 -14.59 13.97
CA ALA A 387 16.64 -14.52 15.16
C ALA A 387 17.62 -13.34 15.12
N GLN A 388 18.16 -12.99 13.95
CA GLN A 388 19.04 -11.84 13.79
C GLN A 388 18.30 -10.53 14.04
N ILE A 389 17.06 -10.39 13.55
CA ILE A 389 16.25 -9.20 13.82
C ILE A 389 15.90 -9.13 15.30
N VAL A 390 15.53 -10.23 15.95
CA VAL A 390 15.26 -10.25 17.40
C VAL A 390 16.46 -9.69 18.19
N SER A 391 17.69 -10.08 17.84
CA SER A 391 18.90 -9.52 18.45
C SER A 391 19.02 -8.01 18.19
N ARG A 392 18.85 -7.56 16.94
CA ARG A 392 18.91 -6.13 16.59
C ARG A 392 17.86 -5.31 17.34
N VAL A 393 16.64 -5.83 17.46
CA VAL A 393 15.52 -5.21 18.18
C VAL A 393 15.83 -5.13 19.67
N ARG A 394 16.36 -6.21 20.29
CA ARG A 394 16.82 -6.18 21.69
C ARG A 394 17.86 -5.09 21.92
N ASP A 395 18.90 -5.08 21.10
CA ASP A 395 20.02 -4.14 21.27
C ASP A 395 19.54 -2.68 21.08
N LEU A 396 18.68 -2.44 20.09
CA LEU A 396 18.09 -1.13 19.84
C LEU A 396 17.14 -0.69 20.95
N VAL A 397 16.23 -1.55 21.40
CA VAL A 397 15.32 -1.24 22.51
C VAL A 397 16.12 -0.91 23.77
N THR A 398 17.19 -1.67 24.03
CA THR A 398 18.08 -1.46 25.17
C THR A 398 18.76 -0.08 25.11
N ILE A 399 19.36 0.28 23.98
CA ILE A 399 20.05 1.58 23.84
C ILE A 399 19.08 2.77 23.83
N CYS A 400 17.88 2.61 23.25
CA CYS A 400 16.82 3.61 23.29
C CYS A 400 16.25 3.77 24.70
N ALA A 401 16.08 2.68 25.47
CA ALA A 401 15.62 2.71 26.85
C ALA A 401 16.56 3.52 27.76
N MET A 402 17.88 3.46 27.52
CA MET A 402 18.86 4.28 28.25
C MET A 402 18.65 5.79 28.06
N HIS A 403 18.07 6.21 26.93
CA HIS A 403 17.80 7.61 26.58
C HIS A 403 16.29 7.96 26.65
N ALA A 404 15.47 7.04 27.19
CA ALA A 404 14.02 7.16 27.23
C ALA A 404 13.48 8.25 28.16
N ARG A 405 14.37 8.86 28.96
CA ARG A 405 14.04 9.95 29.88
C ARG A 405 13.66 11.24 29.16
N VAL A 406 14.11 11.42 27.91
CA VAL A 406 13.78 12.58 27.09
C VAL A 406 12.30 12.52 26.71
N PRO A 407 11.44 13.46 27.16
CA PRO A 407 10.06 13.54 26.74
C PRO A 407 9.93 13.55 25.21
N PHE A 408 9.00 12.76 24.68
CA PHE A 408 8.75 12.65 23.23
C PHE A 408 8.67 14.00 22.50
N ALA A 409 8.01 14.98 23.12
CA ALA A 409 7.89 16.33 22.61
C ALA A 409 9.25 16.97 22.33
N GLN A 410 10.22 16.81 23.23
CA GLN A 410 11.56 17.37 23.07
C GLN A 410 12.36 16.63 21.99
N ILE A 411 12.17 15.32 21.84
CA ILE A 411 12.74 14.57 20.71
C ILE A 411 12.22 15.14 19.39
N ARG A 412 10.89 15.28 19.26
CA ARG A 412 10.25 15.88 18.07
C ARG A 412 10.76 17.29 17.81
N ASP A 413 10.71 18.17 18.81
CA ASP A 413 11.09 19.57 18.66
C ASP A 413 12.59 19.71 18.28
N SER A 414 13.45 18.79 18.73
CA SER A 414 14.89 18.80 18.43
C SER A 414 15.28 18.44 17.00
N LEU A 415 14.34 17.83 16.25
CA LEU A 415 14.50 17.39 14.86
C LEU A 415 13.97 18.42 13.85
N HIS A 416 13.36 19.51 14.32
CA HIS A 416 12.79 20.56 13.48
C HIS A 416 13.62 21.83 13.61
N ASP A 417 14.16 22.34 12.50
CA ASP A 417 15.01 23.54 12.45
C ASP A 417 14.23 24.87 12.57
N GLY A 418 13.12 24.88 13.32
CA GLY A 418 12.34 26.09 13.63
C GLY A 418 11.64 26.78 12.45
N SER A 419 11.71 26.25 11.22
CA SER A 419 11.27 26.92 9.99
C SER A 419 9.86 26.56 9.50
N THR A 420 9.12 25.67 10.15
CA THR A 420 7.77 25.26 9.72
C THR A 420 6.76 25.43 10.85
N THR A 421 5.99 26.51 10.82
CA THR A 421 4.88 26.78 11.75
C THR A 421 3.56 26.06 11.38
N GLU A 422 3.53 25.20 10.36
CA GLU A 422 2.33 24.42 10.01
C GLU A 422 2.69 22.95 9.68
N SER A 423 2.15 22.02 10.48
CA SER A 423 2.19 20.55 10.33
C SER A 423 3.57 19.88 10.22
N ALA A 424 4.35 19.89 11.31
CA ALA A 424 5.42 18.93 11.55
C ALA A 424 4.89 17.48 11.35
N ALA A 425 5.45 16.74 10.39
CA ALA A 425 5.10 15.33 10.19
C ALA A 425 5.28 14.55 11.51
N PRO A 426 4.37 13.60 11.84
CA PRO A 426 4.53 12.80 13.04
C PRO A 426 5.84 11.98 12.95
N LEU A 427 6.56 11.80 14.07
CA LEU A 427 7.78 10.98 14.09
C LEU A 427 7.50 9.48 13.85
N TYR A 428 6.26 9.06 14.10
CA TYR A 428 5.74 7.75 13.75
C TYR A 428 4.21 7.81 13.67
N GLN A 429 3.62 6.92 12.87
CA GLN A 429 2.17 6.73 12.75
C GLN A 429 1.71 5.32 13.13
N VAL A 430 2.68 4.43 13.36
CA VAL A 430 2.48 3.03 13.74
C VAL A 430 2.97 2.82 15.16
N PHE A 431 2.23 2.05 15.96
CA PHE A 431 2.54 1.84 17.37
C PHE A 431 2.53 0.37 17.76
N PHE A 432 3.42 -0.02 18.66
CA PHE A 432 3.44 -1.34 19.27
C PHE A 432 3.40 -1.22 20.80
N GLY A 433 2.41 -1.86 21.41
CA GLY A 433 2.23 -1.92 22.85
C GLY A 433 2.23 -3.36 23.34
N PHE A 434 2.89 -3.61 24.47
CA PHE A 434 2.90 -4.90 25.13
C PHE A 434 2.65 -4.72 26.63
N GLU A 435 1.62 -5.38 27.14
CA GLU A 435 1.20 -5.30 28.54
C GLU A 435 1.47 -6.62 29.24
N ALA A 436 2.25 -6.56 30.33
CA ALA A 436 2.45 -7.69 31.22
C ALA A 436 1.16 -8.03 32.01
N PRO A 437 1.02 -9.25 32.55
CA PRO A 437 -0.12 -9.60 33.39
C PRO A 437 -0.19 -8.68 34.62
N GLN A 438 -1.37 -8.12 34.86
CA GLN A 438 -1.63 -7.21 35.97
C GLN A 438 -2.81 -7.74 36.81
N PRO A 439 -2.58 -8.71 37.71
CA PRO A 439 -3.64 -9.29 38.53
C PRO A 439 -4.16 -8.26 39.54
N LEU A 440 -5.47 -8.22 39.73
CA LEU A 440 -6.08 -7.42 40.80
C LEU A 440 -6.00 -8.15 42.15
N PRO A 441 -5.95 -7.42 43.28
CA PRO A 441 -6.13 -7.99 44.59
C PRO A 441 -7.42 -8.80 44.68
N LYS A 442 -7.36 -9.98 45.32
CA LYS A 442 -8.56 -10.73 45.66
C LYS A 442 -9.33 -9.98 46.74
N VAL A 443 -10.62 -9.78 46.52
CA VAL A 443 -11.53 -9.16 47.49
C VAL A 443 -12.52 -10.21 47.96
N SER A 444 -12.57 -10.45 49.27
CA SER A 444 -13.43 -11.48 49.85
C SER A 444 -14.90 -11.25 49.49
N GLY A 445 -15.55 -12.26 48.91
CA GLY A 445 -16.98 -12.20 48.54
C GLY A 445 -17.31 -11.36 47.30
N LEU A 446 -16.34 -10.75 46.63
CA LEU A 446 -16.53 -9.98 45.40
C LEU A 446 -15.73 -10.54 44.22
N THR A 447 -16.37 -10.61 43.06
CA THR A 447 -15.71 -10.96 41.79
C THR A 447 -15.76 -9.76 40.85
N PHE A 448 -14.59 -9.27 40.44
CA PHE A 448 -14.43 -8.19 39.47
C PHE A 448 -14.19 -8.77 38.08
N ILE A 449 -15.07 -8.47 37.14
CA ILE A 449 -14.95 -8.86 35.72
C ILE A 449 -14.70 -7.58 34.93
N ARG A 450 -13.49 -7.42 34.40
CA ARG A 450 -13.10 -6.22 33.64
C ARG A 450 -13.99 -6.03 32.43
N GLU A 451 -14.57 -4.85 32.28
CA GLU A 451 -15.26 -4.42 31.07
C GLU A 451 -14.33 -3.52 30.23
N SER A 452 -14.39 -3.65 28.90
CA SER A 452 -13.58 -2.85 27.99
C SER A 452 -14.44 -1.85 27.22
N LEU A 453 -13.95 -0.63 27.04
CA LEU A 453 -14.58 0.32 26.12
C LEU A 453 -14.25 -0.01 24.67
N LYS A 454 -15.21 0.29 23.79
CA LYS A 454 -14.90 0.44 22.38
C LYS A 454 -14.17 1.77 22.22
N THR A 455 -12.88 1.72 21.91
CA THR A 455 -12.14 2.89 21.43
C THR A 455 -12.87 3.42 20.19
N ILE A 456 -13.19 4.72 20.18
CA ILE A 456 -13.98 5.35 19.11
C ILE A 456 -13.10 6.25 18.24
N SER A 457 -11.97 6.71 18.77
CA SER A 457 -11.04 7.61 18.09
C SER A 457 -9.57 7.21 18.24
N THR A 458 -8.75 7.52 17.25
CA THR A 458 -7.30 7.30 17.25
C THR A 458 -6.60 8.35 16.37
N SER A 459 -5.35 8.65 16.70
CA SER A 459 -4.46 9.49 15.87
C SER A 459 -3.39 8.68 15.14
N LEU A 460 -3.36 7.37 15.37
CA LEU A 460 -2.45 6.43 14.73
C LEU A 460 -3.09 5.87 13.48
N ASP A 461 -2.27 5.48 12.51
CA ASP A 461 -2.77 4.75 11.36
C ASP A 461 -3.07 3.30 11.74
N LEU A 462 -2.14 2.67 12.46
CA LEU A 462 -2.19 1.28 12.88
C LEU A 462 -1.44 1.09 14.20
N ALA A 463 -2.00 0.31 15.12
CA ALA A 463 -1.34 -0.09 16.35
C ALA A 463 -1.63 -1.55 16.66
N LEU A 464 -0.61 -2.28 17.14
CA LEU A 464 -0.77 -3.61 17.70
C LEU A 464 -0.56 -3.55 19.22
N TRP A 465 -1.58 -3.96 19.96
CA TRP A 465 -1.52 -4.13 21.40
C TRP A 465 -1.54 -5.62 21.72
N VAL A 466 -0.60 -6.08 22.54
CA VAL A 466 -0.50 -7.47 23.01
C VAL A 466 -0.55 -7.48 24.53
N SER A 467 -1.53 -8.15 25.11
CA SER A 467 -1.68 -8.27 26.58
C SER A 467 -1.60 -9.75 26.99
N ASP A 468 -0.81 -10.05 28.00
CA ASP A 468 -0.72 -11.40 28.58
C ASP A 468 -1.87 -11.62 29.58
N GLU A 469 -2.89 -12.38 29.17
CA GLU A 469 -4.13 -12.58 29.92
C GLU A 469 -4.38 -14.08 30.14
N ASN A 470 -4.56 -14.52 31.39
CA ASN A 470 -5.12 -15.84 31.75
C ASN A 470 -4.57 -17.02 30.91
N GLY A 471 -3.25 -17.11 30.75
CA GLY A 471 -2.60 -18.23 30.05
C GLY A 471 -2.53 -18.12 28.52
N HIS A 472 -2.94 -17.02 27.92
CA HIS A 472 -2.83 -16.74 26.48
C HIS A 472 -2.42 -15.28 26.22
N TYR A 473 -2.08 -14.93 24.97
CA TYR A 473 -1.89 -13.52 24.59
C TYR A 473 -3.15 -13.00 23.89
N SER A 474 -3.75 -11.96 24.45
CA SER A 474 -4.88 -11.22 23.90
C SER A 474 -4.34 -10.09 23.03
N CYS A 475 -4.67 -10.08 21.74
CA CYS A 475 -4.09 -9.14 20.78
C CYS A 475 -5.16 -8.25 20.14
N VAL A 476 -4.81 -7.00 19.88
CA VAL A 476 -5.71 -6.02 19.29
C VAL A 476 -4.98 -5.19 18.25
N PHE A 477 -5.44 -5.29 17.00
CA PHE A 477 -5.13 -4.29 15.99
C PHE A 477 -6.12 -3.12 16.11
N GLU A 478 -5.61 -1.95 16.46
CA GLU A 478 -6.31 -0.66 16.37
C GLU A 478 -5.90 0.04 15.08
N TYR A 479 -6.85 0.59 14.32
CA TYR A 479 -6.55 1.19 13.02
C TYR A 479 -7.45 2.40 12.73
N SER A 480 -6.98 3.33 11.91
CA SER A 480 -7.80 4.42 11.39
C SER A 480 -8.81 3.92 10.36
N ARG A 481 -10.11 4.16 10.58
CA ARG A 481 -11.17 3.83 9.61
C ARG A 481 -11.12 4.70 8.35
N ASP A 482 -10.43 5.84 8.43
CA ASP A 482 -10.17 6.68 7.25
C ASP A 482 -9.25 5.97 6.25
N LEU A 483 -8.43 5.01 6.72
CA LEU A 483 -7.39 4.35 5.91
C LEU A 483 -7.66 2.87 5.66
N PHE A 484 -8.17 2.14 6.66
CA PHE A 484 -8.29 0.68 6.62
C PHE A 484 -9.73 0.19 6.79
N GLU A 485 -10.03 -0.93 6.17
CA GLU A 485 -11.24 -1.73 6.34
C GLU A 485 -11.06 -2.79 7.42
N ALA A 486 -12.18 -3.23 8.02
CA ALA A 486 -12.16 -4.26 9.07
C ALA A 486 -11.60 -5.59 8.57
N VAL A 487 -11.82 -5.93 7.29
CA VAL A 487 -11.29 -7.14 6.67
C VAL A 487 -9.77 -7.06 6.54
N SER A 488 -9.21 -5.88 6.23
CA SER A 488 -7.76 -5.69 6.14
C SER A 488 -7.09 -5.83 7.51
N ALA A 489 -7.71 -5.28 8.56
CA ALA A 489 -7.23 -5.48 9.93
C ALA A 489 -7.29 -6.95 10.39
N ALA A 490 -8.30 -7.71 9.95
CA ALA A 490 -8.37 -9.15 10.21
C ALA A 490 -7.22 -9.91 9.52
N ARG A 491 -6.90 -9.56 8.27
CA ARG A 491 -5.76 -10.14 7.55
C ARG A 491 -4.42 -9.84 8.22
N PHE A 492 -4.23 -8.64 8.79
CA PHE A 492 -3.04 -8.35 9.60
C PHE A 492 -2.92 -9.33 10.79
N ALA A 493 -4.03 -9.64 11.47
CA ALA A 493 -4.04 -10.59 12.58
C ALA A 493 -3.70 -12.02 12.16
N GLU A 494 -4.31 -12.50 11.07
CA GLU A 494 -4.03 -13.83 10.51
C GLU A 494 -2.54 -13.97 10.13
N ARG A 495 -2.01 -12.99 9.41
CA ARG A 495 -0.61 -12.99 8.95
C ARG A 495 0.39 -12.80 10.09
N PHE A 496 0.06 -11.98 11.08
CA PHE A 496 0.88 -11.85 12.29
C PHE A 496 1.01 -13.19 13.01
N THR A 497 -0.10 -13.93 13.15
CA THR A 497 -0.12 -15.25 13.79
C THR A 497 0.72 -16.25 12.98
N LEU A 498 0.55 -16.28 11.66
CA LEU A 498 1.31 -17.15 10.76
C LEU A 498 2.82 -16.88 10.81
N LEU A 499 3.23 -15.60 10.87
CA LEU A 499 4.64 -15.23 11.02
C LEU A 499 5.24 -15.71 12.34
N LEU A 500 4.48 -15.64 13.44
CA LEU A 500 4.92 -16.14 14.74
C LEU A 500 5.05 -17.67 14.73
N GLU A 501 4.10 -18.38 14.13
CA GLU A 501 4.17 -19.84 13.96
C GLU A 501 5.40 -20.25 13.15
N ALA A 502 5.67 -19.58 12.04
CA ALA A 502 6.86 -19.85 11.21
C ALA A 502 8.17 -19.54 11.94
N ALA A 503 8.20 -18.49 12.77
CA ALA A 503 9.37 -18.15 13.59
C ALA A 503 9.65 -19.20 14.67
N LEU A 504 8.63 -19.88 15.19
CA LEU A 504 8.79 -20.98 16.14
C LEU A 504 9.27 -22.27 15.46
N ASP A 505 8.93 -22.48 14.20
CA ASP A 505 9.36 -23.65 13.42
C ASP A 505 10.83 -23.56 12.99
N ASP A 506 11.25 -22.45 12.36
CA ASP A 506 12.67 -22.18 12.07
C ASP A 506 13.01 -20.68 12.18
N PRO A 507 13.57 -20.23 13.32
CA PRO A 507 13.93 -18.82 13.52
C PRO A 507 15.13 -18.38 12.65
N ARG A 508 15.78 -19.30 11.92
CA ARG A 508 16.90 -18.99 11.00
C ARG A 508 16.45 -18.79 9.56
N MET A 509 15.16 -18.95 9.27
CA MET A 509 14.61 -18.66 7.95
C MET A 509 14.79 -17.16 7.63
N PRO A 510 15.28 -16.80 6.42
CA PRO A 510 15.32 -15.41 5.96
C PRO A 510 13.93 -14.79 5.94
N ILE A 511 13.82 -13.51 6.29
CA ILE A 511 12.51 -12.84 6.39
C ILE A 511 11.75 -12.76 5.06
N SER A 512 12.46 -12.79 3.92
CA SER A 512 11.88 -12.88 2.57
C SER A 512 11.09 -14.16 2.33
N ARG A 513 11.48 -15.25 3.01
CA ARG A 513 10.90 -16.59 2.81
C ARG A 513 9.85 -16.97 3.84
N LEU A 514 9.70 -16.18 4.92
CA LEU A 514 8.64 -16.41 5.90
C LEU A 514 7.27 -16.37 5.22
N PRO A 515 6.37 -17.31 5.56
CA PRO A 515 5.07 -17.43 4.93
C PRO A 515 4.17 -16.24 5.32
N MET A 516 3.60 -15.60 4.28
CA MET A 516 2.68 -14.48 4.43
C MET A 516 1.23 -14.84 4.08
N LEU A 517 1.00 -16.07 3.59
CA LEU A 517 -0.27 -16.53 3.08
C LEU A 517 -0.69 -17.82 3.77
N GLY A 518 -1.89 -17.82 4.36
CA GLY A 518 -2.55 -19.06 4.73
C GLY A 518 -3.02 -19.83 3.50
N LEU A 519 -3.23 -21.15 3.65
CA LEU A 519 -3.74 -22.00 2.56
C LEU A 519 -5.03 -21.48 1.90
N PRO A 520 -6.02 -20.92 2.62
CA PRO A 520 -7.23 -20.38 1.99
C PRO A 520 -6.96 -19.17 1.09
N GLU A 521 -6.11 -18.23 1.53
CA GLU A 521 -5.77 -17.03 0.75
C GLU A 521 -4.95 -17.41 -0.50
N MET A 522 -4.00 -18.33 -0.36
CA MET A 522 -3.21 -18.83 -1.48
C MET A 522 -4.10 -19.52 -2.53
N ARG A 523 -5.05 -20.37 -2.11
CA ARG A 523 -6.02 -21.00 -3.04
C ARG A 523 -6.91 -19.97 -3.73
N LEU A 524 -7.34 -18.93 -3.01
CA LEU A 524 -8.13 -17.84 -3.58
C LEU A 524 -7.35 -17.09 -4.67
N LEU A 525 -6.10 -16.72 -4.39
CA LEU A 525 -5.21 -16.03 -5.34
C LEU A 525 -4.92 -16.87 -6.60
N LEU A 526 -4.72 -18.18 -6.44
CA LEU A 526 -4.37 -19.06 -7.55
C LEU A 526 -5.60 -19.51 -8.37
N HIS A 527 -6.73 -19.73 -7.72
CA HIS A 527 -7.87 -20.44 -8.32
C HIS A 527 -9.22 -19.74 -8.17
N GLY A 528 -9.42 -18.92 -7.15
CA GLY A 528 -10.75 -18.42 -6.82
C GLY A 528 -11.20 -17.17 -7.61
N TRP A 529 -10.28 -16.49 -8.30
CA TRP A 529 -10.59 -15.27 -9.09
C TRP A 529 -10.40 -15.45 -10.60
N GLN A 530 -10.42 -16.70 -11.06
CA GLN A 530 -10.41 -17.00 -12.49
C GLN A 530 -11.77 -16.64 -13.10
N ALA A 531 -11.77 -16.09 -14.32
CA ALA A 531 -13.02 -15.87 -15.03
C ALA A 531 -13.76 -17.20 -15.22
N VAL A 532 -15.04 -17.22 -14.84
CA VAL A 532 -15.92 -18.33 -15.19
C VAL A 532 -16.27 -18.18 -16.67
N PRO A 533 -16.13 -19.23 -17.49
CA PRO A 533 -16.57 -19.20 -18.88
C PRO A 533 -18.06 -18.82 -18.95
N SER A 534 -18.39 -17.79 -19.71
CA SER A 534 -19.78 -17.43 -20.03
C SER A 534 -20.31 -18.33 -21.15
N PRO A 535 -21.65 -18.50 -21.27
CA PRO A 535 -22.24 -19.23 -22.37
C PRO A 535 -21.80 -18.63 -23.71
N LEU A 536 -21.15 -19.44 -24.54
CA LEU A 536 -20.87 -19.09 -25.92
C LEU A 536 -22.11 -19.35 -26.79
N PRO A 537 -22.22 -18.70 -27.96
CA PRO A 537 -23.16 -19.14 -28.99
C PRO A 537 -23.01 -20.64 -29.23
N GLU A 538 -24.12 -21.35 -29.45
CA GLU A 538 -24.16 -22.83 -29.55
C GLU A 538 -23.05 -23.41 -30.44
N TRP A 539 -22.77 -22.73 -31.55
CA TRP A 539 -21.76 -23.14 -32.50
C TRP A 539 -20.30 -22.94 -32.08
N LEU A 540 -20.02 -22.06 -31.11
CA LEU A 540 -18.70 -21.86 -30.48
C LEU A 540 -18.55 -22.65 -29.18
N ALA A 541 -19.64 -23.28 -28.73
CA ALA A 541 -19.70 -24.06 -27.49
C ALA A 541 -19.38 -25.56 -27.70
N THR A 542 -19.16 -26.01 -28.94
CA THR A 542 -18.88 -27.43 -29.23
C THR A 542 -17.39 -27.78 -29.02
N PRO A 543 -17.05 -29.03 -28.68
CA PRO A 543 -15.66 -29.49 -28.58
C PRO A 543 -14.85 -29.28 -29.87
N GLU A 544 -15.49 -29.40 -31.03
CA GLU A 544 -14.89 -29.18 -32.35
C GLU A 544 -14.54 -27.69 -32.57
N ALA A 545 -15.24 -26.77 -31.89
CA ALA A 545 -14.99 -25.34 -32.00
C ALA A 545 -13.67 -24.90 -31.35
N ALA A 546 -13.00 -25.76 -30.57
CA ALA A 546 -11.68 -25.49 -29.99
C ALA A 546 -10.60 -25.19 -31.05
N GLY A 547 -10.79 -25.66 -32.29
CA GLY A 547 -9.91 -25.36 -33.43
C GLY A 547 -10.30 -24.14 -34.28
N THR A 548 -11.39 -23.44 -33.93
CA THR A 548 -11.94 -22.35 -34.74
C THR A 548 -10.98 -21.16 -34.79
N ARG A 549 -10.50 -20.79 -35.97
CA ARG A 549 -9.69 -19.59 -36.17
C ARG A 549 -10.61 -18.40 -36.40
N VAL A 550 -10.09 -17.19 -36.15
CA VAL A 550 -10.82 -15.95 -36.48
C VAL A 550 -11.24 -15.89 -37.95
N THR A 551 -10.45 -16.47 -38.86
CA THR A 551 -10.78 -16.58 -40.29
C THR A 551 -11.99 -17.48 -40.55
N ASP A 552 -12.15 -18.54 -39.76
CA ASP A 552 -13.27 -19.48 -39.88
C ASP A 552 -14.57 -18.83 -39.39
N MET A 553 -14.48 -17.97 -38.36
CA MET A 553 -15.63 -17.17 -37.88
C MET A 553 -16.14 -16.23 -38.98
N VAL A 554 -15.23 -15.56 -39.71
CA VAL A 554 -15.59 -14.69 -40.84
C VAL A 554 -16.20 -15.50 -41.99
N ALA A 555 -15.58 -16.63 -42.36
CA ALA A 555 -16.05 -17.50 -43.43
C ALA A 555 -17.46 -18.05 -43.15
N ARG A 556 -17.74 -18.41 -41.90
CA ARG A 556 -19.06 -18.83 -41.44
C ARG A 556 -20.09 -17.72 -41.65
N THR A 557 -19.82 -16.49 -41.20
CA THR A 557 -20.75 -15.37 -41.42
C THR A 557 -20.97 -15.10 -42.91
N ALA A 558 -19.93 -15.22 -43.75
CA ALA A 558 -20.08 -15.10 -45.19
C ALA A 558 -21.01 -16.18 -45.80
N ALA A 559 -20.95 -17.41 -45.29
CA ALA A 559 -21.85 -18.48 -45.72
C ALA A 559 -23.29 -18.30 -45.22
N GLU A 560 -23.47 -17.91 -43.95
CA GLU A 560 -24.79 -17.79 -43.32
C GLU A 560 -25.51 -16.47 -43.64
N ARG A 561 -24.76 -15.39 -43.82
CA ARG A 561 -25.25 -14.01 -43.96
C ARG A 561 -24.47 -13.23 -45.03
N PRO A 562 -24.42 -13.71 -46.28
CA PRO A 562 -23.55 -13.17 -47.33
C PRO A 562 -23.78 -11.69 -47.65
N HIS A 563 -25.02 -11.21 -47.52
CA HIS A 563 -25.43 -9.86 -47.92
C HIS A 563 -25.30 -8.80 -46.81
N VAL A 564 -24.96 -9.19 -45.57
CA VAL A 564 -24.76 -8.24 -44.48
C VAL A 564 -23.48 -7.44 -44.71
N ALA A 565 -23.51 -6.14 -44.46
CA ALA A 565 -22.33 -5.28 -44.55
C ALA A 565 -21.27 -5.70 -43.54
N ALA A 566 -20.08 -6.06 -44.01
CA ALA A 566 -18.92 -6.38 -43.19
C ALA A 566 -18.03 -5.16 -42.96
N VAL A 567 -17.86 -4.32 -44.00
CA VAL A 567 -17.03 -3.11 -43.97
C VAL A 567 -17.75 -1.98 -44.68
N ARG A 568 -17.71 -0.77 -44.13
CA ARG A 568 -18.24 0.44 -44.77
C ARG A 568 -17.31 1.63 -44.61
N GLU A 569 -17.15 2.39 -45.68
CA GLU A 569 -16.47 3.69 -45.72
C GLU A 569 -17.27 4.63 -46.63
N GLY A 570 -17.97 5.61 -46.04
CA GLY A 570 -18.87 6.49 -46.80
C GLY A 570 -19.88 5.70 -47.63
N LYS A 571 -19.79 5.80 -48.96
CA LYS A 571 -20.66 5.09 -49.92
C LYS A 571 -20.14 3.68 -50.29
N THR A 572 -18.89 3.37 -49.98
CA THR A 572 -18.30 2.06 -50.27
C THR A 572 -18.75 1.06 -49.21
N VAL A 573 -19.37 -0.04 -49.64
CA VAL A 573 -19.85 -1.11 -48.75
C VAL A 573 -19.37 -2.45 -49.29
N LEU A 574 -18.68 -3.21 -48.43
CA LEU A 574 -18.35 -4.61 -48.68
C LEU A 574 -19.23 -5.47 -47.78
N ASN A 575 -20.01 -6.36 -48.37
CA ASN A 575 -20.70 -7.40 -47.62
C ASN A 575 -19.75 -8.58 -47.31
N TYR A 576 -20.17 -9.50 -46.45
CA TYR A 576 -19.32 -10.62 -46.03
C TYR A 576 -18.92 -11.53 -47.21
N ALA A 577 -19.80 -11.77 -48.18
CA ALA A 577 -19.44 -12.55 -49.38
C ALA A 577 -18.31 -11.86 -50.16
N ARG A 578 -18.45 -10.56 -50.43
CA ARG A 578 -17.44 -9.80 -51.18
C ARG A 578 -16.11 -9.68 -50.43
N LEU A 579 -16.16 -9.47 -49.11
CA LEU A 579 -14.97 -9.48 -48.26
C LEU A 579 -14.26 -10.84 -48.33
N GLN A 580 -15.01 -11.93 -48.28
CA GLN A 580 -14.49 -13.29 -48.38
C GLN A 580 -13.80 -13.53 -49.73
N GLU A 581 -14.46 -13.19 -50.83
CA GLU A 581 -13.97 -13.39 -52.19
C GLU A 581 -12.69 -12.59 -52.48
N LEU A 582 -12.67 -11.30 -52.11
CA LEU A 582 -11.52 -10.43 -52.33
C LEU A 582 -10.30 -10.87 -51.50
N SER A 583 -10.53 -11.24 -50.23
CA SER A 583 -9.45 -11.71 -49.36
C SER A 583 -8.92 -13.09 -49.78
N ASN A 584 -9.76 -13.98 -50.32
CA ASN A 584 -9.31 -15.24 -50.91
C ASN A 584 -8.43 -15.01 -52.14
N ALA A 585 -8.87 -14.16 -53.07
CA ALA A 585 -8.12 -13.85 -54.29
C ALA A 585 -6.73 -13.27 -53.97
N LEU A 586 -6.65 -12.37 -52.99
CA LEU A 586 -5.37 -11.84 -52.52
C LEU A 586 -4.56 -12.91 -51.77
N ALA A 587 -5.18 -13.80 -51.00
CA ALA A 587 -4.49 -14.87 -50.29
C ALA A 587 -3.77 -15.83 -51.27
N HIS A 588 -4.42 -16.22 -52.37
CA HIS A 588 -3.78 -17.03 -53.43
C HIS A 588 -2.57 -16.32 -54.03
N ARG A 589 -2.71 -15.03 -54.38
CA ARG A 589 -1.59 -14.22 -54.91
C ARG A 589 -0.41 -14.14 -53.93
N LEU A 590 -0.67 -14.10 -52.63
CA LEU A 590 0.41 -14.04 -51.62
C LEU A 590 1.25 -15.33 -51.59
N LEU A 591 0.67 -16.48 -51.95
CA LEU A 591 1.41 -17.74 -52.03
C LEU A 591 2.46 -17.71 -53.15
N ASP A 592 2.18 -17.03 -54.27
CA ASP A 592 3.15 -16.84 -55.36
C ASP A 592 4.41 -16.08 -54.92
N PHE A 593 4.32 -15.31 -53.83
CA PHE A 593 5.44 -14.59 -53.22
C PHE A 593 6.10 -15.36 -52.06
N ASN A 594 5.79 -16.64 -51.89
CA ASN A 594 6.27 -17.49 -50.80
C ASN A 594 5.86 -16.99 -49.39
N ALA A 595 4.72 -16.31 -49.26
CA ALA A 595 4.13 -16.04 -47.96
C ALA A 595 3.72 -17.36 -47.29
N ASN A 596 4.13 -17.58 -46.04
CA ASN A 596 3.79 -18.78 -45.28
C ASN A 596 4.01 -18.54 -43.77
N ARG A 597 3.79 -19.59 -42.97
CA ARG A 597 3.90 -19.59 -41.50
C ARG A 597 5.24 -19.07 -40.94
N GLN A 598 6.32 -19.10 -41.72
CA GLN A 598 7.66 -18.66 -41.35
C GLN A 598 8.08 -17.35 -42.06
N ARG A 599 7.34 -16.93 -43.08
CA ARG A 599 7.69 -15.80 -43.95
C ARG A 599 6.56 -14.75 -43.89
N PRO A 600 6.70 -13.72 -43.04
CA PRO A 600 5.65 -12.73 -42.82
C PRO A 600 5.32 -11.91 -44.07
N VAL A 601 4.16 -11.26 -44.08
CA VAL A 601 3.80 -10.24 -45.08
C VAL A 601 3.77 -8.88 -44.40
N ALA A 602 4.52 -7.90 -44.93
CA ALA A 602 4.49 -6.54 -44.40
C ALA A 602 3.35 -5.74 -45.04
N LEU A 603 2.59 -5.00 -44.22
CA LEU A 603 1.46 -4.19 -44.65
C LEU A 603 1.77 -2.71 -44.41
N CYS A 604 2.00 -1.96 -45.48
CA CYS A 604 2.20 -0.51 -45.44
C CYS A 604 1.13 0.17 -46.31
N LEU A 605 -0.13 0.11 -45.86
CA LEU A 605 -1.31 0.55 -46.61
C LEU A 605 -1.97 1.74 -45.91
N THR A 606 -2.55 2.67 -46.67
CA THR A 606 -3.47 3.68 -46.15
C THR A 606 -4.70 3.04 -45.53
N ARG A 607 -5.32 3.74 -44.59
CA ARG A 607 -6.56 3.30 -43.94
C ARG A 607 -7.70 3.27 -44.95
N GLY A 608 -8.49 2.20 -44.92
CA GLY A 608 -9.66 2.04 -45.77
C GLY A 608 -10.08 0.57 -45.93
N PRO A 609 -11.16 0.27 -46.70
CA PRO A 609 -11.70 -1.08 -46.80
C PRO A 609 -10.69 -2.12 -47.30
N PHE A 610 -9.80 -1.76 -48.23
CA PHE A 610 -8.80 -2.69 -48.76
C PHE A 610 -7.75 -3.10 -47.71
N GLN A 611 -7.45 -2.23 -46.74
CA GLN A 611 -6.49 -2.52 -45.68
C GLN A 611 -6.92 -3.73 -44.84
N VAL A 612 -8.20 -3.82 -44.49
CA VAL A 612 -8.75 -4.96 -43.72
C VAL A 612 -8.94 -6.22 -44.57
N VAL A 613 -9.18 -6.07 -45.88
CA VAL A 613 -9.12 -7.18 -46.85
C VAL A 613 -7.73 -7.80 -46.86
N ALA A 614 -6.67 -6.98 -46.89
CA ALA A 614 -5.29 -7.44 -46.87
C ALA A 614 -4.93 -8.18 -45.58
N VAL A 615 -5.36 -7.69 -44.41
CA VAL A 615 -5.19 -8.40 -43.13
C VAL A 615 -5.81 -9.80 -43.20
N LEU A 616 -7.07 -9.90 -43.64
CA LEU A 616 -7.76 -11.20 -43.75
C LEU A 616 -7.08 -12.13 -44.76
N ALA A 617 -6.61 -11.59 -45.89
CA ALA A 617 -5.92 -12.35 -46.93
C ALA A 617 -4.60 -12.96 -46.43
N VAL A 618 -3.80 -12.19 -45.68
CA VAL A 618 -2.54 -12.66 -45.10
C VAL A 618 -2.77 -13.82 -44.12
N LEU A 619 -3.77 -13.69 -43.25
CA LEU A 619 -4.13 -14.76 -42.32
C LEU A 619 -4.63 -16.01 -43.06
N LYS A 620 -5.41 -15.86 -44.14
CA LYS A 620 -5.86 -16.97 -44.99
C LYS A 620 -4.72 -17.66 -45.74
N ALA A 621 -3.69 -16.92 -46.12
CA ALA A 621 -2.44 -17.48 -46.68
C ALA A 621 -1.58 -18.20 -45.62
N GLY A 622 -1.98 -18.17 -44.34
CA GLY A 622 -1.26 -18.82 -43.24
C GLY A 622 0.03 -18.10 -42.84
N ALA A 623 0.20 -16.84 -43.22
CA ALA A 623 1.36 -16.02 -42.87
C ALA A 623 1.01 -15.01 -41.77
N PRO A 624 1.97 -14.65 -40.89
CA PRO A 624 1.78 -13.52 -39.99
C PRO A 624 1.90 -12.19 -40.74
N TYR A 625 1.02 -11.23 -40.44
CA TYR A 625 1.19 -9.88 -40.96
C TYR A 625 2.09 -9.01 -40.06
N VAL A 626 2.82 -8.08 -40.68
CA VAL A 626 3.66 -7.08 -40.00
C VAL A 626 3.12 -5.70 -40.39
N PRO A 627 2.37 -5.02 -39.51
CA PRO A 627 1.87 -3.68 -39.81
C PRO A 627 3.02 -2.67 -39.79
N LEU A 628 3.07 -1.83 -40.81
CA LEU A 628 4.00 -0.72 -40.97
C LEU A 628 3.19 0.56 -41.11
N ASP A 629 3.18 1.40 -40.08
CA ASP A 629 2.44 2.66 -40.14
C ASP A 629 3.08 3.60 -41.17
N PRO A 630 2.38 3.98 -42.25
CA PRO A 630 2.95 4.80 -43.29
C PRO A 630 3.29 6.21 -42.81
N THR A 631 2.84 6.65 -41.64
CA THR A 631 3.19 7.96 -41.05
C THR A 631 4.56 7.95 -40.37
N TRP A 632 5.08 6.79 -39.93
CA TRP A 632 6.32 6.70 -39.17
C TRP A 632 7.59 6.95 -40.00
N PRO A 633 8.69 7.44 -39.40
CA PRO A 633 9.90 7.76 -40.15
C PRO A 633 10.43 6.58 -40.97
N ARG A 634 10.84 6.87 -42.22
CA ARG A 634 11.33 5.86 -43.16
C ARG A 634 12.42 4.95 -42.59
N LYS A 635 13.38 5.52 -41.84
CA LYS A 635 14.48 4.75 -41.23
C LYS A 635 13.95 3.68 -40.26
N ARG A 636 12.90 3.99 -39.50
CA ARG A 636 12.24 3.04 -38.60
C ARG A 636 11.56 1.91 -39.36
N LEU A 637 10.83 2.24 -40.43
CA LEU A 637 10.16 1.25 -41.28
C LEU A 637 11.15 0.28 -41.92
N LEU A 638 12.26 0.80 -42.46
CA LEU A 638 13.33 -0.04 -43.03
C LEU A 638 14.00 -0.92 -41.97
N ALA A 639 14.20 -0.42 -40.74
CA ALA A 639 14.74 -1.23 -39.66
C ALA A 639 13.80 -2.39 -39.28
N MET A 640 12.49 -2.13 -39.19
CA MET A 640 11.48 -3.17 -38.94
C MET A 640 11.46 -4.22 -40.05
N LEU A 641 11.55 -3.81 -41.32
CA LEU A 641 11.65 -4.72 -42.47
C LEU A 641 12.92 -5.59 -42.42
N ALA A 642 14.07 -4.99 -42.09
CA ALA A 642 15.32 -5.73 -41.94
C ALA A 642 15.26 -6.79 -40.81
N MET A 643 14.51 -6.50 -39.75
CA MET A 643 14.30 -7.41 -38.61
C MET A 643 13.34 -8.56 -38.94
N THR A 644 12.28 -8.31 -39.73
CA THR A 644 11.26 -9.34 -40.03
C THR A 644 11.54 -10.13 -41.30
N ARG A 645 12.27 -9.56 -42.27
CA ARG A 645 12.56 -10.15 -43.58
C ARG A 645 11.32 -10.78 -44.23
N PRO A 646 10.28 -9.97 -44.51
CA PRO A 646 9.02 -10.49 -45.03
C PRO A 646 9.19 -11.12 -46.42
N ALA A 647 8.24 -11.96 -46.80
CA ALA A 647 8.12 -12.51 -48.15
C ALA A 647 7.85 -11.40 -49.18
N VAL A 648 6.89 -10.54 -48.86
CA VAL A 648 6.43 -9.43 -49.70
C VAL A 648 5.98 -8.26 -48.83
N ILE A 649 6.13 -7.06 -49.36
CA ILE A 649 5.57 -5.82 -48.81
C ILE A 649 4.34 -5.45 -49.65
N LEU A 650 3.18 -5.32 -49.02
CA LEU A 650 2.00 -4.74 -49.64
C LEU A 650 1.98 -3.24 -49.40
N THR A 651 1.96 -2.46 -50.47
CA THR A 651 1.85 -1.00 -50.45
C THR A 651 0.72 -0.56 -51.35
N ASP A 652 0.16 0.62 -51.11
CA ASP A 652 -0.63 1.30 -52.12
C ASP A 652 0.26 2.25 -52.94
N ILE A 653 -0.30 2.87 -53.98
CA ILE A 653 0.42 3.81 -54.85
C ILE A 653 1.03 4.97 -54.04
N SER A 654 0.33 5.46 -53.02
CA SER A 654 0.74 6.61 -52.21
C SER A 654 1.86 6.26 -51.22
N THR A 655 1.88 5.03 -50.70
CA THR A 655 2.86 4.58 -49.70
C THR A 655 4.11 3.96 -50.31
N ASN A 656 4.04 3.42 -51.53
CA ASN A 656 5.15 2.73 -52.20
C ASN A 656 6.45 3.56 -52.23
N ALA A 657 6.34 4.87 -52.52
CA ALA A 657 7.49 5.78 -52.59
C ALA A 657 8.34 5.79 -51.31
N ARG A 658 7.74 5.53 -50.14
CA ARG A 658 8.41 5.52 -48.83
C ARG A 658 9.39 4.34 -48.70
N LEU A 659 9.15 3.23 -49.40
CA LEU A 659 9.86 1.96 -49.19
C LEU A 659 10.74 1.51 -50.38
N ARG A 660 10.87 2.33 -51.43
CA ARG A 660 11.61 2.02 -52.68
C ARG A 660 13.08 1.56 -52.56
N ALA A 661 13.70 1.64 -51.39
CA ALA A 661 15.09 1.19 -51.17
C ALA A 661 15.20 -0.10 -50.34
N SER A 662 14.11 -0.85 -50.20
CA SER A 662 14.11 -2.18 -49.59
C SER A 662 14.52 -3.23 -50.62
N ASP A 663 15.35 -4.18 -50.23
CA ASP A 663 15.68 -5.37 -51.05
C ASP A 663 14.52 -6.40 -51.09
N THR A 664 13.41 -6.11 -50.40
CA THR A 664 12.25 -7.00 -50.35
C THR A 664 11.30 -6.75 -51.52
N ILE A 665 10.74 -7.82 -52.09
CA ILE A 665 9.70 -7.73 -53.12
C ILE A 665 8.54 -6.87 -52.62
N THR A 666 8.15 -5.88 -53.42
CA THR A 666 7.07 -4.96 -53.09
C THR A 666 5.95 -5.13 -54.11
N LEU A 667 4.74 -5.44 -53.63
CA LEU A 667 3.53 -5.49 -54.43
C LEU A 667 2.74 -4.19 -54.20
N THR A 668 2.78 -3.30 -55.19
CA THR A 668 2.02 -2.04 -55.16
C THR A 668 0.62 -2.27 -55.71
N LEU A 669 -0.38 -1.83 -54.96
CA LEU A 669 -1.78 -2.10 -55.19
C LEU A 669 -2.53 -0.76 -55.34
N ASP A 670 -3.54 -0.72 -56.20
CA ASP A 670 -4.51 0.38 -56.24
C ASP A 670 -5.76 -0.08 -55.46
N PRO A 671 -6.06 0.49 -54.29
CA PRO A 671 -7.21 0.08 -53.49
C PRO A 671 -8.53 0.09 -54.25
N ALA A 672 -8.77 1.08 -55.12
CA ALA A 672 -10.02 1.17 -55.87
C ALA A 672 -10.12 0.05 -56.92
N HIS A 673 -9.01 -0.22 -57.61
CA HIS A 673 -8.94 -1.34 -58.56
C HIS A 673 -9.11 -2.68 -57.85
N GLU A 674 -8.42 -2.91 -56.74
CA GLU A 674 -8.47 -4.16 -55.99
C GLU A 674 -9.87 -4.46 -55.45
N LEU A 675 -10.60 -3.43 -54.99
CA LEU A 675 -12.00 -3.59 -54.56
C LEU A 675 -12.96 -3.93 -55.71
N ALA A 676 -12.59 -3.61 -56.96
CA ALA A 676 -13.37 -3.91 -58.16
C ALA A 676 -12.98 -5.23 -58.85
N ARG A 677 -11.87 -5.88 -58.46
CA ARG A 677 -11.38 -7.11 -59.09
C ARG A 677 -12.37 -8.28 -58.97
N GLU A 678 -12.29 -9.22 -59.90
CA GLU A 678 -12.91 -10.52 -59.70
C GLU A 678 -12.36 -11.17 -58.43
N GLY A 679 -13.25 -11.68 -57.60
CA GLY A 679 -12.90 -12.34 -56.35
C GLY A 679 -12.89 -13.86 -56.49
N GLU A 680 -12.37 -14.55 -55.49
CA GLU A 680 -12.21 -16.00 -55.51
C GLU A 680 -13.11 -16.65 -54.44
N PRO A 681 -14.05 -17.56 -54.78
CA PRO A 681 -14.98 -18.13 -53.81
C PRO A 681 -14.29 -18.95 -52.71
N LEU A 682 -13.19 -19.65 -53.03
CA LEU A 682 -12.54 -20.59 -52.11
C LEU A 682 -11.21 -20.04 -51.58
N PRO A 683 -10.94 -20.18 -50.26
CA PRO A 683 -9.63 -19.84 -49.71
C PRO A 683 -8.56 -20.83 -50.22
N PRO A 684 -7.27 -20.46 -50.15
CA PRO A 684 -6.19 -21.41 -50.42
C PRO A 684 -6.17 -22.56 -49.41
N GLU A 685 -5.82 -23.75 -49.89
CA GLU A 685 -5.64 -24.94 -49.05
C GLU A 685 -4.26 -24.93 -48.36
N VAL A 686 -4.17 -24.25 -47.22
CA VAL A 686 -2.95 -24.18 -46.40
C VAL A 686 -3.19 -24.66 -44.96
N SER A 687 -2.21 -25.36 -44.40
CA SER A 687 -2.26 -25.80 -43.00
C SER A 687 -1.89 -24.66 -42.05
N ILE A 688 -2.80 -24.30 -41.14
CA ILE A 688 -2.59 -23.28 -40.10
C ILE A 688 -2.92 -23.91 -38.75
N PHE A 689 -2.01 -23.79 -37.79
CA PHE A 689 -2.14 -24.39 -36.47
C PHE A 689 -2.39 -23.29 -35.43
N ALA A 690 -3.08 -23.64 -34.34
CA ALA A 690 -3.43 -22.68 -33.27
C ALA A 690 -2.20 -21.95 -32.70
N GLY A 691 -1.07 -22.64 -32.61
CA GLY A 691 0.17 -22.05 -32.12
C GLY A 691 0.81 -21.06 -33.10
N ASP A 692 0.47 -21.04 -34.39
CA ASP A 692 1.15 -20.23 -35.40
C ASP A 692 0.97 -18.73 -35.20
N ALA A 693 1.96 -17.94 -35.64
CA ALA A 693 1.92 -16.50 -35.54
C ALA A 693 0.85 -15.92 -36.48
N ALA A 694 -0.06 -15.12 -35.93
CA ALA A 694 -1.05 -14.37 -36.68
C ALA A 694 -0.53 -12.98 -37.06
N TYR A 695 0.22 -12.33 -36.16
CA TYR A 695 0.87 -11.06 -36.43
C TYR A 695 2.21 -10.92 -35.70
N ILE A 696 3.01 -9.96 -36.16
CA ILE A 696 4.19 -9.46 -35.46
C ILE A 696 4.05 -7.94 -35.31
N MET A 697 3.80 -7.46 -34.09
CA MET A 697 3.63 -6.03 -33.80
C MET A 697 4.85 -5.48 -33.05
N PHE A 698 5.37 -4.35 -33.51
CA PHE A 698 6.55 -3.75 -32.91
C PHE A 698 6.21 -2.79 -31.77
N THR A 699 6.88 -2.98 -30.64
CA THR A 699 6.88 -2.04 -29.52
C THR A 699 8.25 -1.38 -29.37
N SER A 700 8.30 -0.27 -28.62
CA SER A 700 9.56 0.37 -28.23
C SER A 700 10.42 -0.57 -27.38
N GLY A 701 11.75 -0.43 -27.48
CA GLY A 701 12.70 -1.33 -26.81
C GLY A 701 13.71 -0.58 -25.96
N SER A 702 13.93 -1.04 -24.73
CA SER A 702 14.87 -0.42 -23.77
C SER A 702 16.33 -0.35 -24.26
N THR A 703 16.70 -1.14 -25.27
CA THR A 703 18.03 -1.09 -25.91
C THR A 703 18.11 -0.07 -27.06
N GLY A 704 17.09 0.76 -27.27
CA GLY A 704 17.01 1.71 -28.39
C GLY A 704 16.56 1.10 -29.72
N THR A 705 16.28 -0.20 -29.78
CA THR A 705 15.80 -0.88 -30.99
C THR A 705 14.41 -1.48 -30.77
N PRO A 706 13.45 -1.31 -31.71
CA PRO A 706 12.12 -1.89 -31.61
C PRO A 706 12.14 -3.41 -31.46
N LYS A 707 11.15 -3.97 -30.74
CA LYS A 707 11.01 -5.42 -30.54
C LYS A 707 9.66 -5.90 -31.10
N GLY A 708 9.69 -6.92 -31.96
CA GLY A 708 8.49 -7.47 -32.59
C GLY A 708 7.83 -8.53 -31.72
N VAL A 709 6.69 -8.24 -31.11
CA VAL A 709 5.87 -9.19 -30.35
C VAL A 709 5.16 -10.13 -31.32
N THR A 710 5.37 -11.43 -31.17
CA THR A 710 4.81 -12.47 -32.05
C THR A 710 3.59 -13.12 -31.41
N MET A 711 2.39 -12.81 -31.89
CA MET A 711 1.14 -13.27 -31.28
C MET A 711 0.58 -14.51 -31.99
N PRO A 712 0.29 -15.62 -31.28
CA PRO A 712 -0.27 -16.81 -31.89
C PRO A 712 -1.78 -16.69 -32.17
N HIS A 713 -2.29 -17.45 -33.13
CA HIS A 713 -3.72 -17.55 -33.44
C HIS A 713 -4.56 -17.95 -32.21
N ALA A 714 -4.09 -18.90 -31.41
CA ALA A 714 -4.79 -19.40 -30.21
C ALA A 714 -5.16 -18.27 -29.23
N ALA A 715 -4.17 -17.43 -28.87
CA ALA A 715 -4.37 -16.32 -27.94
C ALA A 715 -5.40 -15.30 -28.47
N LEU A 716 -5.36 -15.04 -29.78
CA LEU A 716 -6.28 -14.11 -30.43
C LEU A 716 -7.69 -14.70 -30.56
N THR A 717 -7.81 -15.97 -30.93
CA THR A 717 -9.09 -16.69 -30.93
C THR A 717 -9.72 -16.67 -29.54
N ASN A 718 -8.94 -16.92 -28.48
CA ASN A 718 -9.43 -16.86 -27.10
C ASN A 718 -10.02 -15.47 -26.78
N LEU A 719 -9.28 -14.40 -27.09
CA LEU A 719 -9.78 -13.03 -26.91
C LEU A 719 -11.09 -12.77 -27.68
N ILE A 720 -11.16 -13.17 -28.95
CA ILE A 720 -12.37 -12.93 -29.75
C ILE A 720 -13.56 -13.74 -29.23
N ARG A 721 -13.37 -14.99 -28.78
CA ARG A 721 -14.43 -15.78 -28.13
C ARG A 721 -14.92 -15.11 -26.85
N HIS A 722 -13.99 -14.64 -26.02
CA HIS A 722 -14.33 -13.89 -24.81
C HIS A 722 -15.20 -12.67 -25.13
N GLN A 723 -14.85 -11.91 -26.16
CA GLN A 723 -15.62 -10.74 -26.56
C GLN A 723 -16.99 -11.07 -27.15
N ILE A 724 -17.10 -12.10 -27.99
CA ILE A 724 -18.39 -12.55 -28.53
C ILE A 724 -19.35 -12.91 -27.39
N ALA A 725 -18.84 -13.55 -26.32
CA ALA A 725 -19.64 -13.94 -25.16
C ALA A 725 -20.06 -12.75 -24.26
N HIS A 726 -19.25 -11.69 -24.19
CA HIS A 726 -19.41 -10.63 -23.19
C HIS A 726 -19.76 -9.25 -23.75
N SER A 727 -19.98 -9.13 -25.05
CA SER A 727 -20.14 -7.86 -25.77
C SER A 727 -21.39 -7.87 -26.66
N LEU A 728 -21.66 -6.78 -27.37
CA LEU A 728 -22.81 -6.68 -28.30
C LEU A 728 -22.75 -7.74 -29.42
N SER A 729 -23.92 -8.22 -29.81
CA SER A 729 -24.13 -9.02 -31.02
C SER A 729 -24.32 -8.11 -32.23
N ALA A 730 -23.75 -8.49 -33.39
CA ALA A 730 -23.79 -7.74 -34.65
C ALA A 730 -23.52 -6.22 -34.54
N PRO A 731 -22.44 -5.79 -33.83
CA PRO A 731 -22.21 -4.38 -33.55
C PRO A 731 -21.83 -3.56 -34.79
N ARG A 732 -22.21 -2.29 -34.81
CA ARG A 732 -21.56 -1.25 -35.63
C ARG A 732 -20.36 -0.69 -34.87
N THR A 733 -19.15 -1.08 -35.30
CA THR A 733 -17.91 -0.76 -34.60
C THR A 733 -17.05 0.19 -35.42
N LEU A 734 -16.54 1.26 -34.81
CA LEU A 734 -15.57 2.14 -35.46
C LEU A 734 -14.19 1.48 -35.49
N GLN A 735 -13.54 1.44 -36.66
CA GLN A 735 -12.14 1.04 -36.81
C GLN A 735 -11.25 2.25 -36.50
N PHE A 736 -10.96 2.48 -35.22
CA PHE A 736 -10.24 3.66 -34.76
C PHE A 736 -8.73 3.41 -34.68
N ALA A 737 -8.29 2.29 -34.11
CA ALA A 737 -6.87 2.00 -33.89
C ALA A 737 -6.07 1.96 -35.21
N SER A 738 -4.79 2.34 -35.18
CA SER A 738 -3.89 2.06 -36.31
C SER A 738 -3.59 0.57 -36.34
N LEU A 739 -3.37 -0.02 -37.53
CA LEU A 739 -2.99 -1.43 -37.65
C LEU A 739 -1.70 -1.78 -36.90
N SER A 740 -0.88 -0.78 -36.58
CA SER A 740 0.34 -0.97 -35.78
C SER A 740 0.06 -1.14 -34.27
N PHE A 741 -1.20 -1.18 -33.87
CA PHE A 741 -1.65 -1.51 -32.52
C PHE A 741 -2.47 -2.79 -32.50
N ASP A 742 -2.30 -3.54 -31.42
CA ASP A 742 -3.05 -4.77 -31.13
C ASP A 742 -4.57 -4.55 -31.13
N VAL A 743 -5.05 -3.45 -30.54
CA VAL A 743 -6.47 -3.09 -30.49
C VAL A 743 -7.15 -3.09 -31.87
N SER A 744 -6.43 -2.80 -32.97
CA SER A 744 -7.05 -2.85 -34.30
C SER A 744 -7.51 -4.27 -34.67
N PHE A 745 -6.77 -5.30 -34.23
CA PHE A 745 -7.18 -6.69 -34.41
C PHE A 745 -8.49 -6.97 -33.65
N GLN A 746 -8.59 -6.42 -32.44
CA GLN A 746 -9.78 -6.54 -31.60
C GLN A 746 -11.00 -5.89 -32.27
N GLU A 747 -10.86 -4.66 -32.77
CA GLU A 747 -11.90 -3.96 -33.55
C GLU A 747 -12.36 -4.80 -34.74
N ILE A 748 -11.43 -5.30 -35.56
CA ILE A 748 -11.77 -6.03 -36.79
C ILE A 748 -12.47 -7.36 -36.47
N PHE A 749 -11.83 -8.22 -35.68
CA PHE A 749 -12.27 -9.61 -35.55
C PHE A 749 -13.35 -9.81 -34.50
N SER A 750 -13.49 -8.93 -33.49
CA SER A 750 -14.63 -9.01 -32.56
C SER A 750 -15.93 -8.55 -33.22
N THR A 751 -15.84 -7.60 -34.15
CA THR A 751 -16.98 -7.17 -34.96
C THR A 751 -17.39 -8.26 -35.93
N TRP A 752 -16.44 -8.82 -36.69
CA TRP A 752 -16.77 -9.86 -37.66
C TRP A 752 -17.18 -11.19 -37.03
N GLY A 753 -16.54 -11.58 -35.92
CA GLY A 753 -16.93 -12.78 -35.17
C GLY A 753 -18.34 -12.69 -34.58
N ALA A 754 -18.82 -11.48 -34.30
CA ALA A 754 -20.20 -11.20 -33.89
C ALA A 754 -21.15 -10.90 -35.07
N SER A 755 -20.72 -11.07 -36.32
CA SER A 755 -21.47 -10.76 -37.54
C SER A 755 -21.91 -9.29 -37.68
N GLY A 756 -21.12 -8.36 -37.14
CA GLY A 756 -21.36 -6.91 -37.19
C GLY A 756 -20.81 -6.22 -38.43
N THR A 757 -20.79 -4.89 -38.41
CA THR A 757 -20.23 -4.04 -39.48
C THR A 757 -19.10 -3.18 -38.92
N LEU A 758 -17.95 -3.23 -39.57
CA LEU A 758 -16.79 -2.39 -39.28
C LEU A 758 -16.87 -1.10 -40.09
N ILE A 759 -16.83 0.05 -39.41
CA ILE A 759 -16.93 1.38 -40.03
C ILE A 759 -15.53 2.00 -40.09
N MET A 760 -15.05 2.29 -41.29
CA MET A 760 -13.74 2.91 -41.53
C MET A 760 -13.86 4.44 -41.50
N ILE A 761 -12.91 5.09 -40.84
CA ILE A 761 -12.82 6.55 -40.69
C ILE A 761 -11.54 7.07 -41.33
N ASP A 762 -11.52 8.29 -41.86
CA ASP A 762 -10.30 8.93 -42.35
C ASP A 762 -9.48 9.54 -41.21
N GLU A 763 -8.22 9.89 -41.49
CA GLU A 763 -7.28 10.35 -40.47
C GLU A 763 -7.55 11.79 -39.98
N GLU A 764 -8.18 12.64 -40.79
CA GLU A 764 -8.54 14.01 -40.40
C GLU A 764 -9.69 13.98 -39.39
N THR A 765 -10.78 13.28 -39.73
CA THR A 765 -11.94 13.09 -38.85
C THR A 765 -11.55 12.37 -37.56
N ARG A 766 -10.68 11.37 -37.64
CA ARG A 766 -10.22 10.58 -36.48
C ARG A 766 -9.49 11.42 -35.42
N ASN A 767 -8.70 12.41 -35.86
CA ASN A 767 -7.84 13.19 -34.97
C ASN A 767 -8.50 14.48 -34.45
N GLU A 768 -9.61 14.91 -35.04
CA GLU A 768 -10.36 16.10 -34.62
C GLU A 768 -11.61 15.70 -33.80
N PRO A 769 -11.68 16.03 -32.48
CA PRO A 769 -12.75 15.54 -31.62
C PRO A 769 -14.18 15.95 -32.01
N ARG A 770 -14.39 17.12 -32.64
CA ARG A 770 -15.73 17.57 -33.07
C ARG A 770 -16.19 16.78 -34.29
N LEU A 771 -15.33 16.65 -35.31
CA LEU A 771 -15.58 15.83 -36.49
C LEU A 771 -15.82 14.38 -36.08
N LEU A 772 -15.05 13.84 -35.13
CA LEU A 772 -15.27 12.50 -34.60
C LEU A 772 -16.65 12.36 -33.94
N LEU A 773 -17.08 13.31 -33.09
CA LEU A 773 -18.42 13.28 -32.49
C LEU A 773 -19.55 13.28 -33.53
N GLU A 774 -19.41 14.08 -34.58
CA GLU A 774 -20.36 14.12 -35.69
C GLU A 774 -20.39 12.80 -36.45
N TYR A 775 -19.21 12.25 -36.74
CA TYR A 775 -19.05 10.98 -37.42
C TYR A 775 -19.65 9.80 -36.65
N LEU A 776 -19.42 9.74 -35.33
CA LEU A 776 -20.02 8.71 -34.46
C LEU A 776 -21.54 8.70 -34.53
N ARG A 777 -22.17 9.89 -34.68
CA ARG A 777 -23.63 10.01 -34.82
C ARG A 777 -24.08 9.63 -36.23
N SER A 778 -23.47 10.18 -37.27
CA SER A 778 -23.90 9.98 -38.65
C SER A 778 -23.78 8.52 -39.09
N GLU A 779 -22.77 7.81 -38.59
CA GLU A 779 -22.55 6.39 -38.87
C GLU A 779 -23.15 5.46 -37.80
N GLN A 780 -23.94 5.98 -36.86
CA GLN A 780 -24.68 5.19 -35.88
C GLN A 780 -23.77 4.19 -35.14
N ILE A 781 -22.65 4.68 -34.60
CA ILE A 781 -21.65 3.82 -33.97
C ILE A 781 -22.17 3.31 -32.63
N GLU A 782 -22.10 1.99 -32.44
CA GLU A 782 -22.54 1.31 -31.22
C GLU A 782 -21.38 0.96 -30.29
N ARG A 783 -20.21 0.63 -30.86
CA ARG A 783 -19.00 0.25 -30.14
C ARG A 783 -17.80 1.07 -30.57
N LEU A 784 -17.08 1.60 -29.58
CA LEU A 784 -15.87 2.41 -29.76
C LEU A 784 -14.73 1.86 -28.91
N PHE A 785 -13.53 1.70 -29.49
CA PHE A 785 -12.29 1.40 -28.78
C PHE A 785 -11.37 2.62 -28.87
N VAL A 786 -10.98 3.20 -27.74
CA VAL A 786 -10.14 4.41 -27.70
C VAL A 786 -9.22 4.45 -26.50
N PRO A 787 -8.03 5.07 -26.59
CA PRO A 787 -7.25 5.43 -25.41
C PRO A 787 -8.02 6.35 -24.46
N PHE A 788 -7.63 6.37 -23.19
CA PHE A 788 -8.24 7.26 -22.20
C PHE A 788 -8.16 8.73 -22.62
N THR A 789 -7.01 9.19 -23.12
CA THR A 789 -6.85 10.59 -23.56
C THR A 789 -7.82 10.96 -24.68
N THR A 790 -8.06 10.05 -25.64
CA THR A 790 -8.99 10.29 -26.74
C THR A 790 -10.42 10.38 -26.23
N LEU A 791 -10.82 9.47 -25.34
CA LEU A 791 -12.14 9.52 -24.71
C LEU A 791 -12.34 10.80 -23.90
N GLN A 792 -11.31 11.23 -23.16
CA GLN A 792 -11.33 12.48 -22.40
C GLN A 792 -11.55 13.68 -23.33
N ASN A 793 -10.78 13.79 -24.42
CA ASN A 793 -10.92 14.87 -25.40
C ASN A 793 -12.31 14.90 -26.05
N LEU A 794 -12.88 13.73 -26.36
CA LEU A 794 -14.24 13.61 -26.85
C LEU A 794 -15.27 14.12 -25.84
N ALA A 795 -15.14 13.72 -24.58
CA ALA A 795 -16.04 14.12 -23.52
C ALA A 795 -15.96 15.61 -23.17
N GLU A 796 -14.77 16.23 -23.28
CA GLU A 796 -14.59 17.67 -23.12
C GLU A 796 -15.17 18.47 -24.30
N SER A 797 -15.07 17.90 -25.50
CA SER A 797 -15.63 18.51 -26.70
C SER A 797 -17.15 18.37 -26.76
N PHE A 798 -17.76 17.39 -26.10
CA PHE A 798 -19.20 17.22 -26.08
C PHE A 798 -19.91 18.32 -25.26
N ARG A 799 -20.74 19.16 -25.91
CA ARG A 799 -21.56 20.17 -25.23
C ARG A 799 -22.90 19.59 -24.83
N LEU A 800 -23.48 20.08 -23.73
CA LEU A 800 -24.82 19.64 -23.28
C LEU A 800 -25.94 19.95 -24.28
N THR A 801 -25.72 20.93 -25.15
CA THR A 801 -26.60 21.30 -26.26
C THR A 801 -26.48 20.36 -27.46
N ASP A 802 -25.41 19.58 -27.55
CA ASP A 802 -25.20 18.66 -28.66
C ASP A 802 -26.17 17.48 -28.54
N PRO A 803 -26.68 16.94 -29.67
CA PRO A 803 -27.49 15.74 -29.65
C PRO A 803 -26.67 14.54 -29.12
N PRO A 804 -27.29 13.59 -28.40
CA PRO A 804 -26.59 12.38 -27.98
C PRO A 804 -26.26 11.47 -29.18
N ILE A 805 -25.28 10.61 -29.02
CA ILE A 805 -25.00 9.49 -29.92
C ILE A 805 -25.96 8.36 -29.54
N ALA A 806 -27.15 8.36 -30.13
CA ALA A 806 -28.28 7.52 -29.71
C ALA A 806 -27.96 6.01 -29.70
N ASP A 807 -27.14 5.55 -30.64
CA ASP A 807 -26.81 4.15 -30.83
C ASP A 807 -25.63 3.67 -29.97
N LEU A 808 -24.90 4.56 -29.30
CA LEU A 808 -23.74 4.18 -28.50
C LEU A 808 -24.14 3.24 -27.35
N ARG A 809 -23.46 2.08 -27.25
CA ARG A 809 -23.68 1.05 -26.23
C ARG A 809 -22.41 0.66 -25.49
N GLU A 810 -21.26 0.71 -26.14
CA GLU A 810 -20.00 0.30 -25.53
C GLU A 810 -18.86 1.25 -25.89
N VAL A 811 -18.20 1.75 -24.85
CA VAL A 811 -16.93 2.47 -24.98
C VAL A 811 -15.89 1.65 -24.24
N VAL A 812 -14.91 1.14 -24.97
CA VAL A 812 -13.80 0.35 -24.46
C VAL A 812 -12.56 1.23 -24.41
N VAL A 813 -11.93 1.29 -23.24
CA VAL A 813 -10.67 1.99 -23.05
C VAL A 813 -9.55 1.01 -22.70
N ALA A 814 -8.38 1.23 -23.30
CA ALA A 814 -7.18 0.45 -23.07
C ALA A 814 -5.92 1.30 -23.29
N GLY A 815 -4.76 0.78 -22.91
CA GLY A 815 -3.46 1.40 -23.16
C GLY A 815 -3.05 2.50 -22.16
N GLU A 816 -3.97 3.08 -21.39
CA GLU A 816 -3.69 4.13 -20.40
C GLU A 816 -4.51 3.93 -19.12
N ALA A 817 -4.03 4.49 -18.01
CA ALA A 817 -4.79 4.46 -16.76
C ALA A 817 -6.06 5.31 -16.90
N LEU A 818 -7.23 4.67 -16.79
CA LEU A 818 -8.52 5.35 -16.80
C LEU A 818 -8.69 6.22 -15.56
N HIS A 819 -8.99 7.50 -15.77
CA HIS A 819 -9.42 8.42 -14.71
C HIS A 819 -10.87 8.84 -14.97
N ILE A 820 -11.74 8.72 -13.98
CA ILE A 820 -13.12 9.22 -14.09
C ILE A 820 -13.13 10.71 -13.79
N THR A 821 -13.31 11.51 -14.85
CA THR A 821 -13.37 12.98 -14.78
C THR A 821 -14.81 13.49 -14.80
N PRO A 822 -15.07 14.74 -14.36
CA PRO A 822 -16.39 15.35 -14.47
C PRO A 822 -16.92 15.39 -15.92
N ALA A 823 -16.05 15.52 -16.91
CA ALA A 823 -16.43 15.48 -18.32
C ALA A 823 -16.97 14.11 -18.72
N LEU A 824 -16.28 13.03 -18.32
CA LEU A 824 -16.74 11.66 -18.57
C LEU A 824 -18.05 11.35 -17.87
N VAL A 825 -18.20 11.78 -16.61
CA VAL A 825 -19.46 11.62 -15.88
C VAL A 825 -20.63 12.22 -16.67
N ARG A 826 -20.51 13.49 -17.10
CA ARG A 826 -21.54 14.16 -17.92
C ARG A 826 -21.77 13.47 -19.25
N PHE A 827 -20.70 13.01 -19.91
CA PHE A 827 -20.80 12.31 -21.18
C PHE A 827 -21.63 11.03 -21.03
N PHE A 828 -21.34 10.19 -20.04
CA PHE A 828 -22.09 8.94 -19.82
C PHE A 828 -23.49 9.17 -19.22
N GLU A 829 -23.74 10.26 -18.50
CA GLU A 829 -25.10 10.65 -18.11
C GLU A 829 -25.99 10.94 -19.33
N ARG A 830 -25.41 11.49 -20.40
CA ARG A 830 -26.11 11.73 -21.67
C ARG A 830 -26.19 10.50 -22.57
N HIS A 831 -25.50 9.42 -22.21
CA HIS A 831 -25.50 8.14 -22.91
C HIS A 831 -25.75 6.98 -21.92
N PRO A 832 -26.90 6.93 -21.23
CA PRO A 832 -27.14 5.96 -20.15
C PRO A 832 -27.22 4.50 -20.63
N ALA A 833 -27.45 4.28 -21.92
CA ALA A 833 -27.38 2.96 -22.54
C ALA A 833 -25.94 2.49 -22.81
N ALA A 834 -24.96 3.41 -22.74
CA ALA A 834 -23.56 3.10 -22.95
C ALA A 834 -22.90 2.67 -21.63
N ARG A 835 -22.11 1.59 -21.70
CA ARG A 835 -21.22 1.17 -20.61
C ARG A 835 -19.77 1.49 -20.94
N LEU A 836 -19.00 1.85 -19.91
CA LEU A 836 -17.56 2.05 -20.00
C LEU A 836 -16.84 0.77 -19.58
N ILE A 837 -15.97 0.24 -20.43
CA ILE A 837 -15.21 -0.99 -20.20
C ILE A 837 -13.73 -0.63 -20.14
N ASN A 838 -13.11 -0.83 -18.98
CA ASN A 838 -11.68 -0.63 -18.77
C ASN A 838 -10.95 -1.94 -19.03
N GLN A 839 -10.16 -2.02 -20.10
CA GLN A 839 -9.36 -3.18 -20.44
C GLN A 839 -7.88 -2.90 -20.18
N TYR A 840 -7.18 -3.96 -19.76
CA TYR A 840 -5.77 -3.93 -19.52
C TYR A 840 -5.10 -5.14 -20.15
N GLY A 841 -4.01 -4.87 -20.86
CA GLY A 841 -3.00 -5.85 -21.19
C GLY A 841 -1.87 -5.18 -21.98
N PRO A 842 -0.62 -5.61 -21.79
CA PRO A 842 0.48 -5.25 -22.66
C PRO A 842 0.35 -5.97 -24.01
N THR A 843 1.05 -5.50 -25.05
CA THR A 843 1.06 -6.16 -26.38
C THR A 843 1.49 -7.62 -26.32
N GLU A 844 2.33 -8.00 -25.36
CA GLU A 844 2.71 -9.40 -25.12
C GLU A 844 1.57 -10.32 -24.68
N THR A 845 0.40 -9.77 -24.33
CA THR A 845 -0.83 -10.52 -24.03
C THR A 845 -2.08 -9.99 -24.72
N HIS A 846 -2.00 -8.85 -25.40
CA HIS A 846 -3.14 -8.07 -25.90
C HIS A 846 -4.08 -7.62 -24.75
N VAL A 847 -5.15 -8.36 -24.44
CA VAL A 847 -6.02 -8.10 -23.28
C VAL A 847 -5.88 -9.24 -22.28
N ALA A 848 -5.63 -8.90 -21.02
CA ALA A 848 -5.52 -9.86 -19.94
C ALA A 848 -6.57 -9.66 -18.86
N CYS A 849 -6.99 -8.43 -18.59
CA CYS A 849 -7.97 -8.10 -17.56
C CYS A 849 -9.00 -7.09 -18.06
N GLU A 850 -10.20 -7.14 -17.50
CA GLU A 850 -11.24 -6.15 -17.81
C GLU A 850 -12.16 -5.84 -16.63
N LEU A 851 -12.69 -4.61 -16.63
CA LEU A 851 -13.74 -4.15 -15.72
C LEU A 851 -14.81 -3.38 -16.50
N SER A 852 -16.05 -3.86 -16.45
CA SER A 852 -17.20 -3.08 -16.93
C SER A 852 -17.75 -2.21 -15.80
N LEU A 853 -17.72 -0.89 -15.98
CA LEU A 853 -18.37 0.08 -15.11
C LEU A 853 -19.86 0.15 -15.46
N LYS A 854 -20.70 -0.08 -14.45
CA LYS A 854 -22.16 -0.15 -14.56
C LYS A 854 -22.81 0.82 -13.57
N GLY A 855 -24.08 1.14 -13.79
CA GLY A 855 -24.84 2.06 -12.93
C GLY A 855 -24.51 3.53 -13.18
N SER A 856 -24.91 4.40 -12.24
CA SER A 856 -24.73 5.86 -12.38
C SER A 856 -23.24 6.24 -12.45
N PRO A 857 -22.81 7.06 -13.43
CA PRO A 857 -21.42 7.53 -13.52
C PRO A 857 -20.93 8.29 -12.29
N ASN A 858 -21.83 8.94 -11.53
CA ASN A 858 -21.50 9.71 -10.33
C ASN A 858 -20.92 8.89 -9.17
N ILE A 859 -21.12 7.57 -9.18
CA ILE A 859 -20.59 6.67 -8.14
C ILE A 859 -19.36 5.88 -8.60
N TRP A 860 -18.90 6.09 -9.85
CA TRP A 860 -17.71 5.42 -10.34
C TRP A 860 -16.47 5.93 -9.59
N PRO A 861 -15.52 5.04 -9.24
CA PRO A 861 -14.29 5.45 -8.57
C PRO A 861 -13.44 6.31 -9.50
N VAL A 862 -12.82 7.37 -8.97
CA VAL A 862 -11.91 8.26 -9.73
C VAL A 862 -10.81 7.48 -10.46
N LEU A 863 -10.27 6.44 -9.81
CA LEU A 863 -9.30 5.51 -10.39
C LEU A 863 -9.87 4.09 -10.31
N PRO A 864 -10.60 3.64 -11.36
CA PRO A 864 -11.12 2.29 -11.44
C PRO A 864 -10.01 1.23 -11.43
N PRO A 865 -10.24 0.06 -10.81
CA PRO A 865 -9.40 -1.11 -11.05
C PRO A 865 -9.30 -1.44 -12.55
N ILE A 866 -8.22 -2.11 -12.95
CA ILE A 866 -8.08 -2.72 -14.28
C ILE A 866 -8.89 -4.01 -14.43
N GLY A 867 -9.48 -4.48 -13.33
CA GLY A 867 -10.52 -5.50 -13.33
C GLY A 867 -10.02 -6.90 -12.98
N THR A 868 -10.69 -7.92 -13.51
CA THR A 868 -10.35 -9.33 -13.28
C THR A 868 -9.79 -9.94 -14.55
N PRO A 869 -8.98 -11.03 -14.45
CA PRO A 869 -8.53 -11.76 -15.63
C PRO A 869 -9.69 -12.16 -16.54
N ILE A 870 -9.50 -12.12 -17.87
CA ILE A 870 -10.46 -12.67 -18.84
C ILE A 870 -10.41 -14.21 -18.87
N VAL A 871 -11.27 -14.86 -19.65
CA VAL A 871 -11.27 -16.32 -19.78
C VAL A 871 -9.90 -16.83 -20.26
N ASP A 872 -9.44 -17.92 -19.65
CA ASP A 872 -8.12 -18.55 -19.86
C ASP A 872 -6.90 -17.66 -19.60
N ALA A 873 -7.10 -16.45 -19.08
CA ALA A 873 -6.04 -15.62 -18.52
C ALA A 873 -5.75 -15.99 -17.05
N ARG A 874 -4.49 -15.80 -16.67
CA ARG A 874 -4.00 -15.83 -15.29
C ARG A 874 -3.33 -14.51 -14.99
N ALA A 875 -3.51 -13.99 -13.78
CA ALA A 875 -2.76 -12.85 -13.29
C ALA A 875 -2.25 -13.14 -11.89
N TYR A 876 -0.97 -12.86 -11.68
CA TYR A 876 -0.27 -13.04 -10.42
C TYR A 876 0.36 -11.71 -10.03
N VAL A 877 0.21 -11.31 -8.77
CA VAL A 877 0.98 -10.21 -8.20
C VAL A 877 2.07 -10.86 -7.37
N LEU A 878 3.33 -10.66 -7.73
CA LEU A 878 4.48 -11.31 -7.12
C LEU A 878 5.42 -10.31 -6.45
N ASP A 879 6.08 -10.73 -5.39
CA ASP A 879 7.19 -9.98 -4.80
C ASP A 879 8.51 -10.19 -5.56
N GLU A 880 9.58 -9.53 -5.11
CA GLU A 880 10.91 -9.61 -5.73
C GLU A 880 11.55 -11.01 -5.71
N HIS A 881 10.98 -11.94 -4.93
CA HIS A 881 11.40 -13.34 -4.83
C HIS A 881 10.44 -14.30 -5.57
N LEU A 882 9.60 -13.77 -6.45
CA LEU A 882 8.58 -14.51 -7.20
C LEU A 882 7.58 -15.27 -6.30
N GLN A 883 7.35 -14.78 -5.08
CA GLN A 883 6.31 -15.30 -4.20
C GLN A 883 5.01 -14.50 -4.38
N LEU A 884 3.86 -15.14 -4.17
CA LEU A 884 2.56 -14.47 -4.26
C LEU A 884 2.46 -13.33 -3.24
N ALA A 885 2.20 -12.12 -3.73
CA ALA A 885 1.89 -10.98 -2.89
C ALA A 885 0.51 -11.18 -2.25
N PRO A 886 0.37 -10.95 -0.93
CA PRO A 886 -0.92 -11.06 -0.28
C PRO A 886 -1.95 -10.04 -0.76
N ILE A 887 -3.25 -10.32 -0.54
CA ILE A 887 -4.31 -9.40 -0.96
C ILE A 887 -4.10 -8.04 -0.26
N GLY A 888 -4.17 -6.95 -1.04
CA GLY A 888 -3.94 -5.58 -0.60
C GLY A 888 -2.47 -5.13 -0.66
N VAL A 889 -1.51 -6.05 -0.81
CA VAL A 889 -0.07 -5.76 -0.85
C VAL A 889 0.37 -5.52 -2.31
N PRO A 890 1.08 -4.41 -2.59
CA PRO A 890 1.69 -4.18 -3.90
C PRO A 890 2.74 -5.22 -4.25
N GLY A 891 2.78 -5.60 -5.52
CA GLY A 891 3.85 -6.40 -6.12
C GLY A 891 3.87 -6.22 -7.64
N GLU A 892 4.83 -6.85 -8.29
CA GLU A 892 4.93 -6.83 -9.74
C GLU A 892 3.86 -7.74 -10.36
N LEU A 893 3.21 -7.27 -11.42
CA LEU A 893 2.18 -8.01 -12.16
C LEU A 893 2.83 -8.96 -13.18
N TYR A 894 2.39 -10.21 -13.12
CA TYR A 894 2.73 -11.27 -14.06
C TYR A 894 1.45 -11.83 -14.67
N LEU A 895 1.48 -12.11 -15.97
CA LEU A 895 0.33 -12.61 -16.72
C LEU A 895 0.62 -14.00 -17.28
N GLY A 896 -0.34 -14.90 -17.28
CA GLY A 896 -0.19 -16.26 -17.78
C GLY A 896 -1.44 -16.77 -18.47
N GLY A 897 -1.41 -18.02 -18.94
CA GLY A 897 -2.53 -18.68 -19.60
C GLY A 897 -2.53 -18.55 -21.13
N GLU A 898 -3.66 -18.88 -21.76
CA GLU A 898 -3.82 -18.92 -23.23
C GLU A 898 -4.11 -17.53 -23.81
N ILE A 899 -3.29 -16.57 -23.40
CA ILE A 899 -3.29 -15.17 -23.85
C ILE A 899 -1.89 -14.70 -24.23
N LEU A 900 -0.86 -15.49 -23.94
CA LEU A 900 0.53 -15.08 -24.10
C LEU A 900 0.98 -15.11 -25.56
N ALA A 901 1.75 -14.08 -25.94
CA ALA A 901 2.57 -14.11 -27.13
C ALA A 901 3.56 -15.29 -27.10
N ARG A 902 4.03 -15.70 -28.28
CA ARG A 902 5.15 -16.64 -28.40
C ARG A 902 6.42 -16.06 -27.77
N GLY A 903 6.61 -14.75 -27.93
CA GLY A 903 7.78 -14.01 -27.49
C GLY A 903 8.14 -12.90 -28.48
N TYR A 904 9.40 -12.51 -28.48
CA TYR A 904 9.93 -11.50 -29.39
C TYR A 904 10.58 -12.15 -30.64
N TRP A 905 10.18 -11.69 -31.82
CA TRP A 905 10.61 -12.19 -33.13
C TRP A 905 12.13 -12.12 -33.27
N GLY A 906 12.78 -13.27 -33.47
CA GLY A 906 14.23 -13.37 -33.63
C GLY A 906 15.05 -12.99 -32.38
N ARG A 907 14.45 -12.92 -31.18
CA ARG A 907 15.12 -12.46 -29.94
C ARG A 907 14.96 -13.45 -28.77
N PRO A 908 15.50 -14.69 -28.87
CA PRO A 908 15.27 -15.74 -27.87
C PRO A 908 15.77 -15.39 -26.46
N ARG A 909 16.91 -14.67 -26.35
CA ARG A 909 17.43 -14.24 -25.03
C ARG A 909 16.50 -13.25 -24.33
N LEU A 910 15.96 -12.27 -25.06
CA LEU A 910 15.00 -11.31 -24.51
C LEU A 910 13.68 -12.01 -24.14
N THR A 911 13.23 -12.95 -24.99
CA THR A 911 12.06 -13.78 -24.70
C THR A 911 12.23 -14.56 -23.41
N ALA A 912 13.35 -15.26 -23.21
CA ALA A 912 13.59 -16.03 -21.99
C ALA A 912 13.68 -15.16 -20.72
N ALA A 913 14.11 -13.91 -20.85
CA ALA A 913 14.17 -12.97 -19.73
C ALA A 913 12.79 -12.41 -19.31
N GLN A 914 11.82 -12.36 -20.23
CA GLN A 914 10.49 -11.77 -19.99
C GLN A 914 9.37 -12.81 -19.86
N PHE A 915 9.51 -13.97 -20.52
CA PHE A 915 8.55 -15.08 -20.48
C PHE A 915 9.16 -16.22 -19.66
N LEU A 916 8.88 -16.19 -18.35
CA LEU A 916 9.42 -17.12 -17.37
C LEU A 916 8.56 -18.41 -17.31
N PRO A 917 9.12 -19.54 -16.83
CA PRO A 917 8.31 -20.70 -16.45
C PRO A 917 7.27 -20.31 -15.39
N ASP A 918 6.04 -20.80 -15.52
CA ASP A 918 4.98 -20.58 -14.54
C ASP A 918 5.11 -21.60 -13.38
N PRO A 919 5.50 -21.19 -12.15
CA PRO A 919 5.66 -22.11 -11.03
C PRO A 919 4.32 -22.50 -10.40
N PHE A 920 3.22 -21.87 -10.79
CA PHE A 920 1.89 -22.03 -10.17
C PHE A 920 0.94 -22.91 -10.98
N THR A 921 1.35 -23.31 -12.19
CA THR A 921 0.58 -24.21 -13.05
C THR A 921 1.19 -25.60 -13.12
N ARG A 922 0.33 -26.60 -13.34
CA ARG A 922 0.75 -27.98 -13.64
C ARG A 922 0.76 -28.26 -15.14
N LEU A 923 0.35 -27.29 -15.97
CA LEU A 923 0.35 -27.44 -17.42
C LEU A 923 1.80 -27.53 -17.93
N PRO A 924 2.16 -28.60 -18.66
CA PRO A 924 3.48 -28.71 -19.27
C PRO A 924 3.77 -27.50 -20.16
N GLY A 925 4.92 -26.86 -19.96
CA GLY A 925 5.32 -25.68 -20.73
C GLY A 925 4.55 -24.40 -20.40
N GLY A 926 3.83 -24.34 -19.28
CA GLY A 926 3.20 -23.12 -18.78
C GLY A 926 4.22 -21.99 -18.57
N ARG A 927 3.84 -20.77 -18.97
CA ARG A 927 4.69 -19.57 -18.88
C ARG A 927 3.92 -18.43 -18.23
N ILE A 928 4.68 -17.53 -17.60
CA ILE A 928 4.21 -16.21 -17.18
C ILE A 928 5.04 -15.12 -17.86
N TYR A 929 4.38 -14.03 -18.25
CA TYR A 929 5.01 -12.83 -18.78
C TYR A 929 5.15 -11.79 -17.66
N ARG A 930 6.37 -11.29 -17.48
CA ARG A 930 6.73 -10.21 -16.55
C ARG A 930 6.37 -8.85 -17.17
N THR A 931 5.39 -8.13 -16.62
CA THR A 931 4.89 -6.91 -17.29
C THR A 931 5.70 -5.64 -16.98
N GLY A 932 6.41 -5.62 -15.84
CA GLY A 932 7.06 -4.43 -15.28
C GLY A 932 6.09 -3.47 -14.58
N ASP A 933 4.81 -3.85 -14.44
CA ASP A 933 3.78 -3.02 -13.80
C ASP A 933 3.65 -3.39 -12.32
N LEU A 934 3.47 -2.38 -11.48
CA LEU A 934 3.14 -2.55 -10.07
C LEU A 934 1.61 -2.62 -9.92
N ALA A 935 1.12 -3.66 -9.26
CA ALA A 935 -0.30 -3.86 -9.03
C ALA A 935 -0.58 -4.44 -7.64
N ARG A 936 -1.85 -4.48 -7.26
CA ARG A 936 -2.34 -5.27 -6.11
C ARG A 936 -3.76 -5.76 -6.34
N PHE A 937 -4.10 -6.89 -5.73
CA PHE A 937 -5.49 -7.32 -5.65
C PHE A 937 -6.25 -6.57 -4.55
N ASP A 938 -7.49 -6.19 -4.83
CA ASP A 938 -8.44 -5.78 -3.81
C ASP A 938 -9.18 -6.97 -3.19
N ALA A 939 -9.98 -6.72 -2.15
CA ALA A 939 -10.71 -7.78 -1.45
C ALA A 939 -11.76 -8.51 -2.31
N ARG A 940 -12.11 -7.99 -3.50
CA ARG A 940 -13.04 -8.59 -4.45
C ARG A 940 -12.32 -9.31 -5.60
N GLY A 941 -11.00 -9.41 -5.56
CA GLY A 941 -10.21 -10.05 -6.61
C GLY A 941 -9.96 -9.19 -7.84
N ARG A 942 -10.23 -7.88 -7.76
CA ARG A 942 -9.95 -6.96 -8.86
C ARG A 942 -8.53 -6.44 -8.71
N LEU A 943 -7.80 -6.39 -9.82
CA LEU A 943 -6.47 -5.81 -9.91
C LEU A 943 -6.54 -4.29 -9.97
N ARG A 944 -5.74 -3.65 -9.13
CA ARG A 944 -5.50 -2.21 -9.15
C ARG A 944 -4.10 -1.97 -9.69
N TYR A 945 -4.01 -1.23 -10.79
CA TYR A 945 -2.76 -0.72 -11.32
C TYR A 945 -2.24 0.42 -10.43
N LEU A 946 -0.95 0.36 -10.07
CA LEU A 946 -0.28 1.31 -9.18
C LEU A 946 0.83 2.12 -9.87
N GLY A 947 1.18 1.78 -11.11
CA GLY A 947 2.26 2.41 -11.86
C GLY A 947 3.21 1.40 -12.46
N ARG A 948 4.35 1.87 -12.96
CA ARG A 948 5.44 1.03 -13.47
C ARG A 948 6.60 1.01 -12.49
N ILE A 949 7.34 -0.09 -12.50
CA ILE A 949 8.57 -0.27 -11.73
C ILE A 949 9.76 0.33 -12.50
N ASP A 950 9.67 0.34 -13.83
CA ASP A 950 10.67 0.88 -14.75
C ASP A 950 10.34 2.31 -15.23
N SER A 951 11.15 2.83 -16.15
CA SER A 951 11.03 4.18 -16.73
C SER A 951 10.04 4.27 -17.90
N GLN A 952 9.39 3.16 -18.28
CA GLN A 952 8.47 3.11 -19.40
C GLN A 952 7.19 3.87 -19.09
N VAL A 953 6.57 4.45 -20.13
CA VAL A 953 5.35 5.25 -20.00
C VAL A 953 4.38 5.02 -21.16
N ASN A 954 3.10 5.25 -20.92
CA ASN A 954 2.09 5.25 -21.97
C ASN A 954 1.70 6.69 -22.32
N ILE A 955 1.77 7.02 -23.62
CA ILE A 955 1.49 8.36 -24.17
C ILE A 955 0.55 8.21 -25.36
N LYS A 956 -0.66 8.77 -25.28
CA LYS A 956 -1.71 8.63 -26.31
C LYS A 956 -2.00 7.16 -26.64
N GLY A 957 -1.93 6.29 -25.63
CA GLY A 957 -2.04 4.84 -25.78
C GLY A 957 -0.81 4.10 -26.33
N TYR A 958 0.25 4.81 -26.75
CA TYR A 958 1.51 4.20 -27.19
C TYR A 958 2.39 3.86 -26.01
N ARG A 959 2.92 2.64 -25.99
CA ARG A 959 3.92 2.20 -25.03
C ARG A 959 5.31 2.72 -25.44
N VAL A 960 5.88 3.59 -24.62
CA VAL A 960 7.13 4.33 -24.90
C VAL A 960 8.18 4.03 -23.84
N GLU A 961 9.28 3.41 -24.26
CA GLU A 961 10.52 3.32 -23.49
C GLU A 961 11.26 4.67 -23.57
N VAL A 962 11.33 5.43 -22.47
CA VAL A 962 12.06 6.71 -22.47
C VAL A 962 13.55 6.52 -22.77
N ASP A 963 14.08 5.35 -22.43
CA ASP A 963 15.45 4.94 -22.73
C ASP A 963 15.71 4.82 -24.25
N GLU A 964 14.70 4.50 -25.09
CA GLU A 964 14.83 4.53 -26.56
C GLU A 964 15.01 5.97 -27.05
N VAL A 965 14.31 6.92 -26.44
CA VAL A 965 14.45 8.35 -26.74
C VAL A 965 15.82 8.85 -26.27
N GLU A 966 16.25 8.47 -25.06
CA GLU A 966 17.59 8.80 -24.53
C GLU A 966 18.70 8.24 -25.44
N ALA A 967 18.59 6.98 -25.89
CA ALA A 967 19.58 6.36 -26.76
C ALA A 967 19.71 7.09 -28.10
N VAL A 968 18.59 7.35 -28.78
CA VAL A 968 18.61 8.05 -30.08
C VAL A 968 19.07 9.50 -29.93
N LEU A 969 18.68 10.18 -28.85
CA LEU A 969 19.10 11.55 -28.56
C LEU A 969 20.60 11.61 -28.24
N GLY A 970 21.11 10.64 -27.49
CA GLY A 970 22.52 10.50 -27.15
C GLY A 970 23.44 10.25 -28.35
N GLU A 971 22.92 9.76 -29.47
CA GLU A 971 23.68 9.65 -30.74
C GLU A 971 23.91 11.01 -31.43
N HIS A 972 23.23 12.09 -31.01
CA HIS A 972 23.39 13.39 -31.64
C HIS A 972 24.77 14.00 -31.31
N PRO A 973 25.56 14.47 -32.30
CA PRO A 973 26.94 14.93 -32.08
C PRO A 973 27.12 16.06 -31.05
N GLU A 974 26.08 16.87 -30.83
CA GLU A 974 26.11 17.99 -29.89
C GLU A 974 25.68 17.62 -28.46
N ILE A 975 25.33 16.37 -28.19
CA ILE A 975 24.81 15.94 -26.88
C ILE A 975 25.89 15.15 -26.14
N ALA A 976 26.30 15.67 -24.97
CA ALA A 976 27.28 15.02 -24.11
C ALA A 976 26.63 14.04 -23.12
N ALA A 977 25.43 14.37 -22.64
CA ALA A 977 24.59 13.48 -21.85
C ALA A 977 23.13 13.91 -21.97
N CYS A 978 22.20 12.98 -21.84
CA CYS A 978 20.79 13.29 -21.78
C CYS A 978 20.04 12.36 -20.82
N ALA A 979 18.89 12.82 -20.36
CA ALA A 979 17.89 12.03 -19.66
C ALA A 979 16.51 12.41 -20.21
N VAL A 980 15.57 11.48 -20.25
CA VAL A 980 14.19 11.74 -20.66
C VAL A 980 13.27 11.31 -19.52
N MET A 981 12.28 12.14 -19.23
CA MET A 981 11.29 11.87 -18.19
C MET A 981 9.91 12.22 -18.71
N ALA A 982 8.92 11.42 -18.30
CA ALA A 982 7.53 11.76 -18.52
C ALA A 982 7.05 12.78 -17.50
N VAL A 983 6.37 13.81 -17.99
CA VAL A 983 5.79 14.89 -17.21
C VAL A 983 4.28 14.85 -17.41
N LYS A 984 3.52 14.92 -16.30
CA LYS A 984 2.06 15.03 -16.36
C LYS A 984 1.68 16.47 -16.69
N ALA A 985 0.96 16.66 -17.79
CA ALA A 985 0.36 17.93 -18.18
C ALA A 985 -1.18 17.82 -18.23
N PRO A 986 -1.92 18.95 -18.26
CA PRO A 986 -3.39 18.95 -18.34
C PRO A 986 -3.92 18.09 -19.50
N GLU A 987 -3.26 18.14 -20.66
CA GLU A 987 -3.57 17.40 -21.88
C GLU A 987 -3.02 15.95 -21.91
N GLY A 988 -2.61 15.42 -20.76
CA GLY A 988 -2.07 14.08 -20.56
C GLY A 988 -0.55 14.02 -20.40
N THR A 989 -0.01 12.80 -20.34
CA THR A 989 1.44 12.58 -20.21
C THR A 989 2.18 13.06 -21.47
N ARG A 990 3.31 13.74 -21.28
CA ARG A 990 4.24 14.20 -22.34
C ARG A 990 5.69 13.93 -21.91
N LEU A 991 6.63 13.97 -22.86
CA LEU A 991 8.05 13.77 -22.57
C LEU A 991 8.79 15.11 -22.42
N ALA A 992 9.72 15.18 -21.47
CA ALA A 992 10.72 16.23 -21.34
C ALA A 992 12.11 15.61 -21.48
N ALA A 993 12.92 16.17 -22.38
CA ALA A 993 14.32 15.80 -22.54
C ALA A 993 15.22 16.80 -21.82
N TYR A 994 16.08 16.29 -20.94
CA TYR A 994 17.08 17.05 -20.20
C TYR A 994 18.43 16.82 -20.85
N VAL A 995 19.02 17.86 -21.42
CA VAL A 995 20.18 17.75 -22.30
C VAL A 995 21.37 18.52 -21.73
N VAL A 996 22.51 17.86 -21.64
CA VAL A 996 23.82 18.47 -21.41
C VAL A 996 24.52 18.57 -22.76
N SER A 997 24.74 19.80 -23.21
CA SER A 997 25.41 20.10 -24.47
C SER A 997 26.53 21.11 -24.25
N PRO A 998 27.75 20.88 -24.79
CA PRO A 998 28.84 21.84 -24.73
C PRO A 998 28.59 23.08 -25.61
N ARG A 999 27.66 23.01 -26.58
CA ARG A 999 27.30 24.13 -27.46
C ARG A 999 26.04 24.84 -26.96
N ARG A 1000 26.11 26.16 -26.81
CA ARG A 1000 25.01 27.02 -26.32
C ARG A 1000 24.45 27.91 -27.43
N THR A 1001 24.02 27.35 -28.55
CA THR A 1001 23.33 28.12 -29.59
C THR A 1001 21.82 27.91 -29.53
N PRO A 1002 20.99 28.92 -29.82
CA PRO A 1002 19.53 28.76 -29.90
C PRO A 1002 19.09 27.72 -30.93
N GLU A 1003 19.86 27.49 -32.00
CA GLU A 1003 19.52 26.49 -33.03
C GLU A 1003 19.64 25.04 -32.54
N SER A 1004 20.36 24.76 -31.44
CA SER A 1004 20.61 23.36 -31.05
C SER A 1004 19.32 22.61 -30.68
N VAL A 1005 18.31 23.28 -30.10
CA VAL A 1005 17.05 22.58 -29.72
C VAL A 1005 16.26 22.13 -30.95
N ARG A 1006 16.18 22.98 -31.98
CA ARG A 1006 15.56 22.60 -33.27
C ARG A 1006 16.34 21.47 -33.94
N SER A 1007 17.67 21.51 -33.86
CA SER A 1007 18.53 20.43 -34.36
C SER A 1007 18.25 19.10 -33.65
N TRP A 1008 18.14 19.10 -32.31
CA TRP A 1008 17.86 17.90 -31.51
C TRP A 1008 16.46 17.35 -31.80
N ARG A 1009 15.44 18.22 -31.87
CA ARG A 1009 14.08 17.84 -32.25
C ARG A 1009 14.05 17.21 -33.65
N GLY A 1010 14.63 17.88 -34.65
CA GLY A 1010 14.69 17.35 -36.02
C GLY A 1010 15.47 16.03 -36.13
N TRP A 1011 16.51 15.84 -35.30
CA TRP A 1011 17.24 14.56 -35.22
C TRP A 1011 16.35 13.41 -34.74
N LEU A 1012 15.53 13.66 -33.72
CA LEU A 1012 14.57 12.69 -33.20
C LEU A 1012 13.43 12.46 -34.19
N GLU A 1013 12.84 13.50 -34.78
CA GLU A 1013 11.75 13.39 -35.77
C GLU A 1013 12.14 12.56 -36.99
N ALA A 1014 13.41 12.60 -37.40
CA ALA A 1014 13.93 11.77 -38.49
C ALA A 1014 14.04 10.27 -38.15
N ARG A 1015 13.95 9.88 -36.87
CA ARG A 1015 14.29 8.52 -36.38
C ARG A 1015 13.18 7.88 -35.55
N LEU A 1016 12.41 8.67 -34.82
CA LEU A 1016 11.39 8.25 -33.88
C LEU A 1016 10.00 8.73 -34.31
N PRO A 1017 8.94 7.97 -34.00
CA PRO A 1017 7.57 8.42 -34.21
C PRO A 1017 7.23 9.68 -33.41
N GLU A 1018 6.24 10.45 -33.87
CA GLU A 1018 5.83 11.73 -33.26
C GLU A 1018 5.54 11.65 -31.76
N PHE A 1019 4.86 10.59 -31.31
CA PHE A 1019 4.50 10.40 -29.89
C PHE A 1019 5.71 10.15 -28.97
N MET A 1020 6.89 9.85 -29.52
CA MET A 1020 8.15 9.71 -28.78
C MET A 1020 8.98 10.99 -28.77
N ILE A 1021 8.57 12.03 -29.49
CA ILE A 1021 9.31 13.29 -29.55
C ILE A 1021 9.04 14.10 -28.28
N PRO A 1022 10.08 14.52 -27.53
CA PRO A 1022 9.92 15.37 -26.36
C PRO A 1022 9.17 16.67 -26.67
N HIS A 1023 8.24 17.02 -25.79
CA HIS A 1023 7.56 18.29 -25.84
C HIS A 1023 8.48 19.42 -25.34
N TRP A 1024 9.20 19.17 -24.24
CA TRP A 1024 10.17 20.11 -23.67
C TRP A 1024 11.61 19.63 -23.87
N PHE A 1025 12.53 20.59 -24.06
CA PHE A 1025 13.97 20.36 -24.07
C PHE A 1025 14.66 21.30 -23.06
N VAL A 1026 14.95 20.77 -21.88
CA VAL A 1026 15.55 21.50 -20.76
C VAL A 1026 17.06 21.35 -20.82
N ARG A 1027 17.80 22.44 -20.98
CA ARG A 1027 19.27 22.40 -20.93
C ARG A 1027 19.77 22.42 -19.49
N LEU A 1028 20.67 21.49 -19.16
CA LEU A 1028 21.34 21.43 -17.86
C LEU A 1028 22.85 21.59 -18.01
N SER A 1029 23.50 22.14 -17.00
CA SER A 1029 24.97 22.16 -16.90
C SER A 1029 25.54 20.76 -16.66
N ALA A 1030 24.83 19.94 -15.88
CA ALA A 1030 25.11 18.53 -15.64
C ALA A 1030 23.81 17.82 -15.25
N LEU A 1031 23.74 16.50 -15.46
CA LEU A 1031 22.64 15.70 -14.95
C LEU A 1031 22.80 15.49 -13.43
N PRO A 1032 21.72 15.65 -12.63
CA PRO A 1032 21.77 15.42 -11.18
C PRO A 1032 22.08 13.95 -10.87
N ARG A 1033 22.83 13.72 -9.80
CA ARG A 1033 23.25 12.37 -9.39
C ARG A 1033 22.93 12.10 -7.93
N THR A 1034 22.58 10.85 -7.62
CA THR A 1034 22.44 10.35 -6.25
C THR A 1034 23.82 10.30 -5.57
N PRO A 1035 23.90 10.16 -4.22
CA PRO A 1035 25.16 9.93 -3.52
C PRO A 1035 25.94 8.69 -4.01
N THR A 1036 25.23 7.73 -4.64
CA THR A 1036 25.81 6.53 -5.25
C THR A 1036 26.26 6.73 -6.71
N GLY A 1037 26.19 7.96 -7.23
CA GLY A 1037 26.66 8.33 -8.57
C GLY A 1037 25.72 7.99 -9.72
N LYS A 1038 24.52 7.46 -9.45
CA LYS A 1038 23.48 7.19 -10.46
C LYS A 1038 22.70 8.46 -10.81
N LEU A 1039 22.07 8.52 -11.99
CA LEU A 1039 21.18 9.62 -12.36
C LEU A 1039 20.03 9.74 -11.35
N ASP A 1040 19.84 10.93 -10.78
CA ASP A 1040 18.71 11.23 -9.91
C ASP A 1040 17.59 11.92 -10.70
N ARG A 1041 16.67 11.11 -11.22
CA ARG A 1041 15.53 11.63 -11.99
C ARG A 1041 14.56 12.46 -11.14
N SER A 1042 14.53 12.25 -9.82
CA SER A 1042 13.65 13.01 -8.92
C SER A 1042 14.14 14.45 -8.68
N ALA A 1043 15.43 14.68 -8.87
CA ALA A 1043 16.06 16.00 -8.79
C ALA A 1043 16.05 16.77 -10.13
N LEU A 1044 15.47 16.21 -11.19
CA LEU A 1044 15.30 16.93 -12.46
C LEU A 1044 14.25 18.05 -12.28
N PRO A 1045 14.53 19.28 -12.74
CA PRO A 1045 13.60 20.40 -12.57
C PRO A 1045 12.36 20.20 -13.44
N ASN A 1046 11.18 20.64 -12.96
CA ASN A 1046 9.99 20.66 -13.80
C ASN A 1046 10.19 21.62 -15.00
N PRO A 1047 9.83 21.21 -16.23
CA PRO A 1047 9.95 22.07 -17.41
C PRO A 1047 8.97 23.24 -17.33
N ASN A 1048 9.34 24.39 -17.92
CA ASN A 1048 8.50 25.58 -17.98
C ASN A 1048 8.27 26.04 -19.43
N ASN A 1049 7.41 27.05 -19.64
CA ASN A 1049 7.03 27.51 -20.98
C ASN A 1049 8.21 28.06 -21.82
N LYS A 1050 9.33 28.47 -21.21
CA LYS A 1050 10.53 28.90 -21.95
C LYS A 1050 11.35 27.72 -22.49
N ASP A 1051 11.04 26.50 -22.03
CA ASP A 1051 11.65 25.25 -22.48
C ASP A 1051 10.84 24.58 -23.62
N LEU A 1052 9.79 25.25 -24.08
CA LEU A 1052 9.01 24.86 -25.27
C LEU A 1052 9.81 25.17 -26.53
N VAL A 1053 9.63 24.32 -27.54
CA VAL A 1053 10.22 24.52 -28.87
C VAL A 1053 9.11 25.01 -29.78
N ASP A 1054 9.14 26.30 -30.13
CA ASP A 1054 8.40 26.82 -31.28
C ASP A 1054 9.08 26.43 -32.60
#